data_AF-A0A419E6M6-F1
#
_entry.id   AF-A0A419E6M6-F1
#
_cell.length_a   1.000
_cell.length_b   1.000
_cell.length_c   1.000
_cell.angle_alpha   90.00
_cell.angle_beta   90.00
_cell.angle_gamma   90.00
#
_symmetry.space_group_name_H-M   'P 1'
#
loop_
_entity.id
_entity.type
_entity.pdbx_description
1 polymer ?
#
loop_
_entity_poly.entity_id
_entity_poly.type
_entity_poly.pdbx_seq_one_letter_code
_entity_poly.pdbx_strand_id
1 'polypeptide(L)'
;MQHPARSWYVIALGLTLAALAASGFIVGRTASAQPAPQAATSPTPVSSAPTVDHTKLPALQGTFTSPQEVTKACLSCHANAADEIMHTTHWTWEYVNETTGQILGKKTLINNFCIDIQSNEPRCTSCHIGYGWKDKNFDFNNQENVDCLVCHDTTATYAKFPTGAGLPVSTPTEFPAGSGKIWNPPDLAKVAQNVGLTSRETCGACHFYGGGGDEVKHGDLDSSLVNPSFDLDVHMSSEGQNFTCTTCHTTEDHQTVGSRYSMDPEQWKGCETCHGEAPHTLAALNQHTQKVACQTCHIPEFARGGLPTKMTWDWSKAGELVDGKPLVRKDEAGHVIYDGQKGEFTYGENVIPEYVWFNGQVQYTLAGDKIDPTNVVSINDFLGDKDDPNAKIWPVKRFEAVQPYDSGNNILAIPHLFGKDESAYWGNYDWNKSITAGMEYAGLPYSGEYGFVKSVMYWPITHMVAPAEEALVCKDCHTSENGRLDFAALGYDETNVQRLTKFPPTLTIENLITPQMAPEACLECHEKEHELWTQSLHGEKGVGCISCHKLETEGEHPAVLFTMDKSAETCGACHLNEFNDWKTSAHGQINVDCASCHNPHSQQIMTIGDNKTACETCHTNTKEGIQHSTHWEAGLTCVDCHKNTTVNTGHSFMIGSDTCLKCHADTIHTSNLMVKAGVDVGQEPAAETAPAEEIEPIEEEARGGAGIAQPTWSLLLVGLALGVGVHWLLSTRRLSDEQEDGQKSEESNEESQK
;
A
#
# COMPACT_ATOMS: atom_id res chain seq x y z
N MET A 1 80.96 23.85 -10.25
CA MET A 1 80.85 25.32 -10.18
C MET A 1 79.66 25.75 -11.01
N GLN A 2 78.83 26.62 -10.43
CA GLN A 2 77.91 27.63 -11.01
C GLN A 2 77.50 27.55 -12.50
N HIS A 3 76.17 27.65 -12.71
CA HIS A 3 75.33 28.24 -13.80
C HIS A 3 76.00 28.86 -15.06
N PRO A 4 75.32 29.09 -16.23
CA PRO A 4 73.88 29.47 -16.38
C PRO A 4 73.13 29.19 -17.74
N ALA A 5 71.86 29.65 -17.81
CA ALA A 5 71.26 30.51 -18.86
C ALA A 5 70.37 30.00 -20.05
N ARG A 6 69.22 30.72 -20.21
CA ARG A 6 68.41 31.12 -21.41
C ARG A 6 67.53 30.05 -22.10
N SER A 7 66.21 30.16 -22.36
CA SER A 7 65.18 31.20 -22.68
C SER A 7 64.93 31.43 -24.20
N TRP A 8 63.63 31.49 -24.59
CA TRP A 8 62.96 32.05 -25.82
C TRP A 8 62.40 31.12 -26.95
N TYR A 9 61.05 30.97 -26.98
CA TYR A 9 60.01 31.34 -27.99
C TYR A 9 59.89 30.79 -29.46
N VAL A 10 58.60 30.51 -29.83
CA VAL A 10 57.84 30.61 -31.13
C VAL A 10 57.51 29.35 -31.99
N ILE A 11 56.23 28.92 -31.91
CA ILE A 11 55.13 28.72 -32.93
C ILE A 11 55.45 28.31 -34.40
N ALA A 12 54.72 27.30 -34.94
CA ALA A 12 53.99 27.27 -36.25
C ALA A 12 53.37 25.85 -36.46
N LEU A 13 52.06 25.60 -36.63
CA LEU A 13 51.00 26.03 -37.58
C LEU A 13 51.04 25.29 -38.93
N GLY A 14 49.94 24.60 -39.26
CA GLY A 14 49.70 23.95 -40.56
C GLY A 14 48.24 23.54 -40.74
N LEU A 15 47.47 24.39 -41.43
CA LEU A 15 46.10 24.21 -41.91
C LEU A 15 46.12 23.77 -43.40
N THR A 16 44.95 23.37 -43.92
CA THR A 16 44.48 23.23 -45.35
C THR A 16 44.47 21.79 -45.94
N LEU A 17 43.54 21.32 -46.80
CA LEU A 17 42.14 21.62 -47.24
C LEU A 17 41.79 20.61 -48.39
N ALA A 18 40.50 20.24 -48.60
CA ALA A 18 39.80 19.82 -49.87
C ALA A 18 38.83 18.62 -49.65
N ALA A 19 37.48 18.74 -49.75
CA ALA A 19 36.56 18.90 -50.92
C ALA A 19 36.23 17.55 -51.62
N LEU A 20 35.04 17.16 -52.11
CA LEU A 20 33.61 17.53 -52.10
C LEU A 20 32.84 16.39 -52.86
N ALA A 21 31.49 16.37 -52.79
CA ALA A 21 30.47 15.58 -53.54
C ALA A 21 30.00 14.26 -52.86
N ALA A 22 28.71 13.91 -52.78
CA ALA A 22 27.55 14.29 -53.58
C ALA A 22 26.22 14.23 -52.78
N SER A 23 25.23 14.96 -53.28
CA SER A 23 23.87 15.14 -52.75
C SER A 23 22.93 13.99 -53.17
N GLY A 24 21.99 13.64 -52.30
CA GLY A 24 20.83 12.80 -52.62
C GLY A 24 19.72 12.94 -51.58
N PHE A 25 18.71 13.74 -51.89
CA PHE A 25 17.44 13.90 -51.15
C PHE A 25 16.62 12.61 -51.18
N ILE A 26 16.15 12.09 -50.03
CA ILE A 26 14.79 11.54 -49.86
C ILE A 26 14.29 11.87 -48.44
N VAL A 27 13.07 12.37 -48.40
CA VAL A 27 12.27 12.82 -47.25
C VAL A 27 12.01 11.69 -46.26
N GLY A 28 12.42 11.86 -45.01
CA GLY A 28 12.05 11.00 -43.88
C GLY A 28 11.25 11.80 -42.85
N ARG A 29 9.99 11.40 -42.64
CA ARG A 29 9.12 11.89 -41.56
C ARG A 29 9.81 11.69 -40.22
N THR A 30 10.02 12.75 -39.47
CA THR A 30 10.46 12.70 -38.07
C THR A 30 9.27 12.29 -37.20
N ALA A 31 9.21 11.02 -36.80
CA ALA A 31 8.50 10.64 -35.60
C ALA A 31 9.28 11.21 -34.40
N SER A 32 8.63 12.09 -33.63
CA SER A 32 9.15 12.62 -32.39
C SER A 32 9.33 11.47 -31.40
N ALA A 33 10.58 11.04 -31.18
CA ALA A 33 10.90 10.17 -30.05
C ALA A 33 10.61 10.94 -28.76
N GLN A 34 9.59 10.50 -28.00
CA GLN A 34 9.38 10.97 -26.64
C GLN A 34 10.60 10.59 -25.79
N PRO A 35 11.10 11.48 -24.91
CA PRO A 35 12.15 11.14 -23.99
C PRO A 35 11.65 10.08 -23.00
N ALA A 36 12.52 9.13 -22.67
CA ALA A 36 12.28 8.11 -21.65
C ALA A 36 11.78 8.72 -20.34
N PRO A 37 10.85 8.07 -19.61
CA PRO A 37 10.36 8.58 -18.34
C PRO A 37 11.52 8.71 -17.36
N GLN A 38 11.79 9.94 -16.92
CA GLN A 38 12.67 10.19 -15.80
C GLN A 38 12.08 9.50 -14.56
N ALA A 39 12.88 8.65 -13.92
CA ALA A 39 12.56 8.14 -12.59
C ALA A 39 12.19 9.34 -11.70
N ALA A 40 10.95 9.36 -11.21
CA ALA A 40 10.50 10.34 -10.24
C ALA A 40 11.45 10.24 -9.03
N THR A 41 12.18 11.31 -8.77
CA THR A 41 12.93 11.43 -7.53
C THR A 41 11.88 11.56 -6.44
N SER A 42 11.80 10.55 -5.57
CA SER A 42 10.96 10.58 -4.38
C SER A 42 11.26 11.88 -3.61
N PRO A 43 10.24 12.61 -3.14
CA PRO A 43 10.47 13.76 -2.28
C PRO A 43 11.24 13.27 -1.06
N THR A 44 12.42 13.82 -0.85
CA THR A 44 13.21 13.57 0.35
C THR A 44 12.36 14.03 1.53
N PRO A 45 12.15 13.22 2.59
CA PRO A 45 11.39 13.66 3.73
C PRO A 45 12.12 14.86 4.33
N VAL A 46 11.47 16.03 4.30
CA VAL A 46 11.97 17.22 4.96
C VAL A 46 11.83 16.97 6.45
N SER A 47 12.89 16.42 7.06
CA SER A 47 13.08 16.48 8.50
C SER A 47 13.36 17.93 8.87
N SER A 48 12.31 18.74 8.98
CA SER A 48 12.43 20.02 9.64
C SER A 48 12.44 19.76 11.15
N ALA A 49 13.63 19.75 11.74
CA ALA A 49 13.75 19.89 13.19
C ALA A 49 12.87 21.06 13.66
N PRO A 50 12.23 20.97 14.84
CA PRO A 50 11.40 22.06 15.34
C PRO A 50 12.22 23.35 15.34
N THR A 51 11.74 24.36 14.62
CA THR A 51 12.43 25.64 14.44
C THR A 51 12.53 26.43 15.75
N VAL A 52 11.75 26.04 16.76
CA VAL A 52 11.69 26.64 18.10
C VAL A 52 11.79 25.57 19.18
N ASP A 53 12.65 25.80 20.16
CA ASP A 53 12.79 24.97 21.36
C ASP A 53 11.80 25.44 22.45
N HIS A 54 10.68 24.74 22.58
CA HIS A 54 9.61 25.05 23.52
C HIS A 54 10.06 25.03 25.00
N THR A 55 11.12 24.28 25.33
CA THR A 55 11.69 24.24 26.69
C THR A 55 12.30 25.57 27.13
N LYS A 56 12.59 26.48 26.20
CA LYS A 56 13.17 27.80 26.47
C LYS A 56 12.13 28.92 26.53
N LEU A 57 10.87 28.65 26.20
CA LEU A 57 9.83 29.68 26.10
C LEU A 57 9.32 30.08 27.48
N PRO A 58 9.39 31.38 27.88
CA PRO A 58 8.91 31.85 29.18
C PRO A 58 7.43 31.52 29.44
N ALA A 59 6.59 31.57 28.40
CA ALA A 59 5.17 31.25 28.47
C ALA A 59 4.89 29.80 28.94
N LEU A 60 5.86 28.89 28.78
CA LEU A 60 5.74 27.47 29.12
C LEU A 60 6.54 27.08 30.38
N GLN A 61 7.18 28.03 31.06
CA GLN A 61 7.93 27.76 32.31
C GLN A 61 7.05 27.80 33.56
N GLY A 62 5.81 28.28 33.45
CA GLY A 62 4.86 28.38 34.56
C GLY A 62 4.21 27.05 34.92
N THR A 63 3.57 27.01 36.08
CA THR A 63 2.69 25.89 36.45
C THR A 63 1.33 26.09 35.78
N PHE A 64 0.86 25.07 35.05
CA PHE A 64 -0.49 25.03 34.52
C PHE A 64 -1.41 24.26 35.46
N THR A 65 -2.53 24.86 35.82
CA THR A 65 -3.56 24.28 36.69
C THR A 65 -4.70 23.64 35.90
N SER A 66 -4.82 23.96 34.61
CA SER A 66 -5.74 23.33 33.67
C SER A 66 -5.09 23.22 32.28
N PRO A 67 -5.53 22.28 31.44
CA PRO A 67 -5.02 22.19 30.08
C PRO A 67 -5.43 23.38 29.20
N GLN A 68 -6.55 24.06 29.49
CA GLN A 68 -6.94 25.29 28.80
C GLN A 68 -5.93 26.43 29.01
N GLU A 69 -5.27 26.50 30.17
CA GLU A 69 -4.18 27.46 30.39
C GLU A 69 -2.97 27.18 29.48
N VAL A 70 -2.73 25.91 29.14
CA VAL A 70 -1.71 25.53 28.15
C VAL A 70 -2.12 26.02 26.77
N THR A 71 -3.36 25.75 26.33
CA THR A 71 -3.88 26.23 25.05
C THR A 71 -3.79 27.75 24.96
N LYS A 72 -4.19 28.47 26.00
CA LYS A 72 -4.05 29.93 26.09
C LYS A 72 -2.60 30.39 25.91
N ALA A 73 -1.64 29.68 26.50
CA ALA A 73 -0.21 29.97 26.31
C ALA A 73 0.23 29.71 24.86
N CYS A 74 -0.19 28.59 24.25
CA CYS A 74 0.09 28.29 22.85
C CYS A 74 -0.44 29.38 21.90
N LEU A 75 -1.67 29.87 22.13
CA LEU A 75 -2.32 30.90 21.31
C LEU A 75 -1.61 32.26 21.35
N SER A 76 -0.73 32.51 22.33
CA SER A 76 0.11 33.72 22.33
C SER A 76 1.13 33.77 21.19
N CYS A 77 1.46 32.62 20.60
CA CYS A 77 2.37 32.48 19.46
C CYS A 77 1.70 31.86 18.22
N HIS A 78 0.77 30.92 18.42
CA HIS A 78 0.04 30.19 17.38
C HIS A 78 -1.38 30.74 17.20
N ALA A 79 -1.50 32.05 16.92
CA ALA A 79 -2.77 32.77 16.97
C ALA A 79 -3.86 32.20 16.05
N ASN A 80 -3.49 31.58 14.92
CA ASN A 80 -4.44 31.01 13.96
C ASN A 80 -4.73 29.53 14.18
N ALA A 81 -3.90 28.81 14.95
CA ALA A 81 -3.96 27.34 14.99
C ALA A 81 -5.29 26.82 15.55
N ALA A 82 -5.83 27.44 16.61
CA ALA A 82 -7.15 27.05 17.11
C ALA A 82 -8.26 27.38 16.10
N ASP A 83 -8.19 28.52 15.43
CA ASP A 83 -9.16 28.90 14.41
C ASP A 83 -9.16 27.89 13.24
N GLU A 84 -7.99 27.56 12.72
CA GLU A 84 -7.78 26.53 11.69
C GLU A 84 -8.40 25.19 12.12
N ILE A 85 -8.05 24.70 13.31
CA ILE A 85 -8.59 23.45 13.89
C ILE A 85 -10.11 23.49 14.02
N MET A 86 -10.67 24.62 14.45
CA MET A 86 -12.10 24.76 14.71
C MET A 86 -12.97 24.66 13.44
N HIS A 87 -12.36 24.83 12.26
CA HIS A 87 -13.01 24.61 10.97
C HIS A 87 -12.87 23.17 10.45
N THR A 88 -12.16 22.29 11.16
CA THR A 88 -11.95 20.88 10.77
C THR A 88 -13.08 19.97 11.27
N THR A 89 -13.24 18.81 10.63
CA THR A 89 -14.12 17.74 11.14
C THR A 89 -13.65 17.14 12.46
N HIS A 90 -12.36 17.26 12.83
CA HIS A 90 -11.88 16.79 14.12
C HIS A 90 -12.48 17.62 15.26
N TRP A 91 -12.69 18.92 15.05
CA TRP A 91 -13.36 19.79 16.01
C TRP A 91 -14.87 19.70 15.95
N THR A 92 -15.47 19.85 14.77
CA THR A 92 -16.93 19.95 14.64
C THR A 92 -17.62 18.60 14.83
N TRP A 93 -16.92 17.50 14.51
CA TRP A 93 -17.51 16.16 14.35
C TRP A 93 -18.69 16.13 13.38
N GLU A 94 -18.74 17.08 12.44
CA GLU A 94 -19.83 17.28 11.48
C GLU A 94 -19.28 17.76 10.14
N TYR A 95 -19.97 17.37 9.08
CA TYR A 95 -19.79 17.87 7.73
C TYR A 95 -21.07 17.71 6.91
N VAL A 96 -21.16 18.40 5.79
CA VAL A 96 -22.24 18.21 4.81
C VAL A 96 -21.74 17.29 3.71
N ASN A 97 -22.43 16.17 3.48
CA ASN A 97 -22.23 15.35 2.30
C ASN A 97 -22.95 16.03 1.14
N GLU A 98 -22.19 16.57 0.18
CA GLU A 98 -22.75 17.34 -0.94
C GLU A 98 -23.58 16.48 -1.91
N THR A 99 -23.27 15.18 -2.00
CA THR A 99 -23.97 14.23 -2.88
C THR A 99 -25.33 13.83 -2.30
N THR A 100 -25.37 13.45 -1.03
CA THR A 100 -26.60 12.97 -0.38
C THR A 100 -27.40 14.10 0.28
N GLY A 101 -26.77 15.26 0.50
CA GLY A 101 -27.33 16.38 1.25
C GLY A 101 -27.37 16.16 2.77
N GLN A 102 -26.86 15.04 3.27
CA GLN A 102 -26.91 14.71 4.70
C GLN A 102 -25.86 15.48 5.50
N ILE A 103 -26.21 15.89 6.73
CA ILE A 103 -25.22 16.35 7.72
C ILE A 103 -24.70 15.11 8.45
N LEU A 104 -23.47 14.74 8.16
CA LEU A 104 -22.82 13.51 8.63
C LEU A 104 -21.66 13.84 9.58
N GLY A 105 -21.22 12.84 10.33
CA GLY A 105 -20.11 12.96 11.27
C GLY A 105 -20.47 12.36 12.62
N LYS A 106 -19.48 12.21 13.50
CA LYS A 106 -19.67 11.52 14.79
C LYS A 106 -20.74 12.17 15.68
N LYS A 107 -21.07 13.45 15.45
CA LYS A 107 -22.11 14.18 16.18
C LYS A 107 -23.54 13.84 15.73
N THR A 108 -23.72 13.41 14.47
CA THR A 108 -25.04 13.14 13.88
C THR A 108 -25.27 11.68 13.54
N LEU A 109 -24.20 10.89 13.39
CA LEU A 109 -24.28 9.49 13.00
C LEU A 109 -24.61 8.58 14.17
N ILE A 110 -25.66 7.78 13.99
CA ILE A 110 -25.91 6.58 14.77
C ILE A 110 -25.09 5.42 14.19
N ASN A 111 -24.36 4.70 15.04
CA ASN A 111 -23.65 3.48 14.68
C ASN A 111 -24.27 2.27 15.39
N ASN A 112 -23.72 1.09 15.15
CA ASN A 112 -24.16 -0.15 15.80
C ASN A 112 -23.15 -0.68 16.84
N PHE A 113 -22.25 0.18 17.33
CA PHE A 113 -21.34 -0.08 18.44
C PHE A 113 -21.91 0.50 19.75
N CYS A 114 -21.45 1.71 20.14
CA CYS A 114 -21.96 2.47 21.28
C CYS A 114 -23.20 3.31 20.94
N ILE A 115 -23.76 3.13 19.75
CA ILE A 115 -25.00 3.73 19.26
C ILE A 115 -24.81 5.21 18.90
N ASP A 116 -24.84 6.13 19.86
CA ASP A 116 -24.82 7.57 19.56
C ASP A 116 -24.12 8.37 20.67
N ILE A 117 -23.54 9.51 20.30
CA ILE A 117 -22.86 10.42 21.21
C ILE A 117 -23.83 11.27 22.05
N GLN A 118 -25.02 11.56 21.52
CA GLN A 118 -25.99 12.44 22.16
C GLN A 118 -26.42 11.85 23.50
N SER A 119 -26.37 12.67 24.55
CA SER A 119 -26.53 12.31 25.97
C SER A 119 -25.36 11.51 26.58
N ASN A 120 -24.41 11.04 25.79
CA ASN A 120 -23.29 10.20 26.21
C ASN A 120 -21.93 10.90 26.07
N GLU A 121 -21.92 12.20 25.80
CA GLU A 121 -20.74 12.98 25.41
C GLU A 121 -19.54 12.79 26.34
N PRO A 122 -19.67 12.83 27.69
CA PRO A 122 -18.50 12.76 28.56
C PRO A 122 -17.66 11.48 28.42
N ARG A 123 -18.28 10.38 27.95
CA ARG A 123 -17.58 9.13 27.62
C ARG A 123 -16.96 9.19 26.23
N CYS A 124 -17.70 9.69 25.25
CA CYS A 124 -17.31 9.68 23.84
C CYS A 124 -16.24 10.72 23.48
N THR A 125 -16.28 11.89 24.14
CA THR A 125 -15.41 13.05 23.87
C THR A 125 -14.04 12.93 24.55
N SER A 126 -13.76 11.82 25.23
CA SER A 126 -12.39 11.40 25.52
C SER A 126 -11.55 11.27 24.25
N CYS A 127 -12.17 11.03 23.09
CA CYS A 127 -11.53 11.05 21.77
C CYS A 127 -11.79 12.33 20.96
N HIS A 128 -12.39 13.37 21.53
CA HIS A 128 -12.54 14.67 20.86
C HIS A 128 -11.28 15.51 21.09
N ILE A 129 -10.88 16.32 20.12
CA ILE A 129 -9.70 17.19 20.22
C ILE A 129 -10.00 18.49 21.00
N GLY A 130 -10.90 18.43 21.97
CA GLY A 130 -11.26 19.55 22.81
C GLY A 130 -11.49 19.17 24.27
N TYR A 131 -11.66 20.21 25.09
CA TYR A 131 -11.79 20.11 26.54
C TYR A 131 -13.18 20.48 27.02
N GLY A 132 -13.86 19.56 27.70
CA GLY A 132 -15.09 19.84 28.43
C GLY A 132 -16.37 19.71 27.62
N TRP A 133 -16.34 19.05 26.46
CA TRP A 133 -17.56 18.72 25.72
C TRP A 133 -18.31 17.59 26.44
N LYS A 134 -19.16 18.00 27.38
CA LYS A 134 -19.94 17.12 28.27
C LYS A 134 -21.42 17.03 27.92
N ASP A 135 -21.92 17.99 27.16
CA ASP A 135 -23.32 18.11 26.76
C ASP A 135 -23.46 19.11 25.58
N LYS A 136 -24.68 19.35 25.12
CA LYS A 136 -25.05 20.20 23.98
C LYS A 136 -24.76 21.68 24.16
N ASN A 137 -24.38 22.12 25.36
CA ASN A 137 -24.03 23.52 25.64
C ASN A 137 -22.51 23.77 25.51
N PHE A 138 -21.76 22.82 24.96
CA PHE A 138 -20.34 23.02 24.67
C PHE A 138 -20.15 24.21 23.71
N ASP A 139 -19.26 25.13 24.10
CA ASP A 139 -18.95 26.30 23.28
C ASP A 139 -17.88 25.97 22.25
N PHE A 140 -18.34 25.65 21.04
CA PHE A 140 -17.50 25.39 19.87
C PHE A 140 -16.76 26.64 19.34
N ASN A 141 -17.02 27.84 19.89
CA ASN A 141 -16.33 29.08 19.51
C ASN A 141 -15.19 29.46 20.48
N ASN A 142 -15.07 28.77 21.61
CA ASN A 142 -14.00 29.06 22.57
C ASN A 142 -12.70 28.36 22.18
N GLN A 143 -11.75 29.12 21.62
CA GLN A 143 -10.43 28.63 21.23
C GLN A 143 -9.64 28.00 22.38
N GLU A 144 -9.82 28.43 23.63
CA GLU A 144 -9.12 27.84 24.79
C GLU A 144 -9.56 26.39 25.05
N ASN A 145 -10.69 25.94 24.49
CA ASN A 145 -11.16 24.56 24.58
C ASN A 145 -10.47 23.62 23.57
N VAL A 146 -9.63 24.11 22.65
CA VAL A 146 -8.87 23.25 21.73
C VAL A 146 -7.77 22.50 22.49
N ASP A 147 -7.70 21.17 22.29
CA ASP A 147 -6.67 20.31 22.86
C ASP A 147 -5.47 20.22 21.91
N CYS A 148 -4.50 21.11 22.07
CA CYS A 148 -3.28 21.07 21.27
C CYS A 148 -2.38 19.86 21.63
N LEU A 149 -2.48 19.35 22.87
CA LEU A 149 -1.53 18.37 23.39
C LEU A 149 -1.81 16.96 22.90
N VAL A 150 -3.07 16.61 22.65
CA VAL A 150 -3.45 15.25 22.22
C VAL A 150 -2.77 14.83 20.91
N CYS A 151 -2.51 15.78 20.01
CA CYS A 151 -1.84 15.52 18.73
C CYS A 151 -0.33 15.79 18.79
N HIS A 152 0.14 16.66 19.70
CA HIS A 152 1.52 17.15 19.68
C HIS A 152 2.39 16.67 20.85
N ASP A 153 1.86 15.89 21.80
CA ASP A 153 2.67 15.30 22.88
C ASP A 153 3.73 14.34 22.31
N THR A 154 5.02 14.59 22.62
CA THR A 154 6.11 13.64 22.32
C THR A 154 6.65 12.96 23.58
N THR A 155 6.01 13.14 24.73
CA THR A 155 6.43 12.54 26.00
C THR A 155 5.78 11.18 26.25
N ALA A 156 4.69 10.86 25.55
CA ALA A 156 3.83 9.70 25.78
C ALA A 156 3.27 9.66 27.23
N THR A 157 3.09 10.83 27.86
CA THR A 157 2.56 10.94 29.22
C THR A 157 1.23 11.68 29.29
N TYR A 158 0.82 12.35 28.20
CA TYR A 158 -0.45 13.01 28.11
C TYR A 158 -1.56 12.01 27.76
N ALA A 159 -2.62 11.98 28.56
CA ALA A 159 -3.79 11.15 28.29
C ALA A 159 -5.06 11.82 28.79
N LYS A 160 -6.10 11.82 27.93
CA LYS A 160 -7.44 12.29 28.28
C LYS A 160 -8.12 11.22 29.13
N PHE A 161 -8.83 11.64 30.17
CA PHE A 161 -9.50 10.70 31.05
C PHE A 161 -10.71 10.08 30.33
N PRO A 162 -10.90 8.75 30.34
CA PRO A 162 -11.96 8.09 29.56
C PRO A 162 -13.39 8.56 29.85
N THR A 163 -13.63 9.22 30.99
CA THR A 163 -14.94 9.76 31.38
C THR A 163 -14.90 11.25 31.71
N GLY A 164 -13.82 11.93 31.31
CA GLY A 164 -13.52 13.32 31.67
C GLY A 164 -14.04 14.36 30.68
N ALA A 165 -14.91 13.99 29.73
CA ALA A 165 -15.38 14.91 28.68
C ALA A 165 -14.23 15.59 27.92
N GLY A 166 -13.18 14.83 27.62
CA GLY A 166 -11.98 15.32 26.96
C GLY A 166 -10.90 15.91 27.88
N LEU A 167 -11.14 16.05 29.17
CA LEU A 167 -10.14 16.52 30.13
C LEU A 167 -9.24 15.37 30.64
N PRO A 168 -7.94 15.61 30.92
CA PRO A 168 -7.14 14.73 31.76
C PRO A 168 -7.64 14.78 33.21
N VAL A 169 -7.17 13.86 34.06
CA VAL A 169 -7.49 13.90 35.50
C VAL A 169 -6.79 15.07 36.19
N SER A 170 -7.49 15.79 37.07
CA SER A 170 -6.91 16.90 37.87
C SER A 170 -6.35 16.44 39.21
N THR A 171 -6.74 15.25 39.67
CA THR A 171 -6.23 14.60 40.88
C THR A 171 -6.04 13.10 40.62
N PRO A 172 -5.15 12.43 41.37
CA PRO A 172 -5.03 10.98 41.31
C PRO A 172 -6.40 10.29 41.44
N THR A 173 -6.80 9.53 40.43
CA THR A 173 -8.14 8.97 40.30
C THR A 173 -8.06 7.50 39.92
N GLU A 174 -8.72 6.62 40.66
CA GLU A 174 -8.78 5.20 40.31
C GLU A 174 -9.81 4.96 39.19
N PHE A 175 -9.40 4.31 38.09
CA PHE A 175 -10.31 3.96 37.00
C PHE A 175 -9.90 2.70 36.22
N PRO A 176 -10.81 1.72 36.06
CA PRO A 176 -12.16 1.65 36.63
C PRO A 176 -12.14 1.60 38.17
N ALA A 177 -13.23 2.01 38.82
CA ALA A 177 -13.32 2.00 40.29
C ALA A 177 -13.11 0.57 40.83
N GLY A 178 -12.24 0.41 41.84
CA GLY A 178 -11.88 -0.89 42.41
C GLY A 178 -10.93 -1.74 41.56
N SER A 179 -10.34 -1.20 40.49
CA SER A 179 -9.35 -1.91 39.65
C SER A 179 -7.92 -1.89 40.20
N GLY A 180 -7.63 -0.99 41.14
CA GLY A 180 -6.27 -0.66 41.60
C GLY A 180 -5.48 0.24 40.63
N LYS A 181 -6.00 0.54 39.44
CA LYS A 181 -5.32 1.39 38.44
C LYS A 181 -5.54 2.87 38.74
N ILE A 182 -4.49 3.56 39.20
CA ILE A 182 -4.51 5.00 39.46
C ILE A 182 -4.06 5.77 38.22
N TRP A 183 -4.90 6.70 37.78
CA TRP A 183 -4.59 7.72 36.79
C TRP A 183 -4.09 8.96 37.51
N ASN A 184 -2.89 9.42 37.16
CA ASN A 184 -2.30 10.62 37.74
C ASN A 184 -2.47 11.82 36.82
N PRO A 185 -2.58 13.04 37.36
CA PRO A 185 -2.57 14.25 36.54
C PRO A 185 -1.28 14.34 35.72
N PRO A 186 -1.36 14.67 34.42
CA PRO A 186 -0.17 14.87 33.62
C PRO A 186 0.61 16.09 34.11
N ASP A 187 1.93 16.06 33.95
CA ASP A 187 2.76 17.26 34.10
C ASP A 187 2.58 18.13 32.85
N LEU A 188 1.54 18.97 32.87
CA LEU A 188 1.15 19.81 31.74
C LEU A 188 2.29 20.73 31.26
N ALA A 189 3.13 21.23 32.18
CA ALA A 189 4.27 22.07 31.81
C ALA A 189 5.31 21.25 31.05
N LYS A 190 5.65 20.06 31.55
CA LYS A 190 6.58 19.16 30.86
C LYS A 190 6.06 18.74 29.49
N VAL A 191 4.78 18.38 29.37
CA VAL A 191 4.16 18.02 28.09
C VAL A 191 4.24 19.21 27.12
N ALA A 192 3.80 20.40 27.55
CA ALA A 192 3.82 21.61 26.71
C ALA A 192 5.23 22.00 26.24
N GLN A 193 6.25 21.80 27.08
CA GLN A 193 7.66 22.06 26.74
C GLN A 193 8.25 21.08 25.74
N ASN A 194 7.63 19.90 25.58
CA ASN A 194 8.09 18.81 24.71
C ASN A 194 7.06 18.51 23.62
N VAL A 195 6.32 19.52 23.17
CA VAL A 195 5.46 19.36 21.99
C VAL A 195 6.29 19.24 20.72
N GLY A 196 5.79 18.50 19.74
CA GLY A 196 6.46 18.25 18.48
C GLY A 196 5.52 17.81 17.36
N LEU A 197 6.08 17.21 16.32
CA LEU A 197 5.30 16.64 15.22
C LEU A 197 4.44 15.48 15.72
N THR A 198 3.28 15.30 15.09
CA THR A 198 2.39 14.16 15.33
C THR A 198 3.10 12.84 15.10
N SER A 199 2.72 11.82 15.86
CA SER A 199 3.18 10.43 15.70
C SER A 199 2.00 9.48 15.52
N ARG A 200 2.28 8.22 15.14
CA ARG A 200 1.26 7.16 15.11
C ARG A 200 0.59 6.96 16.47
N GLU A 201 1.33 7.16 17.56
CA GLU A 201 0.79 7.08 18.92
C GLU A 201 -0.21 8.21 19.23
N THR A 202 0.10 9.45 18.85
CA THR A 202 -0.80 10.60 19.08
C THR A 202 -2.10 10.48 18.30
N CYS A 203 -2.05 10.03 17.04
CA CYS A 203 -3.26 9.73 16.25
C CYS A 203 -4.01 8.51 16.84
N GLY A 204 -3.23 7.49 17.20
CA GLY A 204 -3.69 6.22 17.77
C GLY A 204 -4.44 6.36 19.09
N ALA A 205 -4.13 7.38 19.90
CA ALA A 205 -4.83 7.68 21.15
C ALA A 205 -6.35 7.78 20.99
N CYS A 206 -6.82 8.11 19.78
CA CYS A 206 -8.24 8.08 19.43
C CYS A 206 -8.59 7.00 18.39
N HIS A 207 -7.75 6.85 17.35
CA HIS A 207 -8.09 6.00 16.20
C HIS A 207 -7.99 4.50 16.49
N PHE A 208 -7.07 4.07 17.37
CA PHE A 208 -6.91 2.66 17.75
C PHE A 208 -7.96 2.18 18.75
N TYR A 209 -8.54 3.10 19.53
CA TYR A 209 -9.45 2.79 20.64
C TYR A 209 -10.94 3.08 20.35
N GLY A 210 -11.29 3.22 19.06
CA GLY A 210 -12.65 3.49 18.62
C GLY A 210 -13.64 2.39 19.07
N GLY A 211 -14.86 2.77 19.47
CA GLY A 211 -15.87 1.80 19.92
C GLY A 211 -15.69 1.32 21.37
N GLY A 212 -14.81 1.96 22.14
CA GLY A 212 -14.69 1.77 23.59
C GLY A 212 -13.59 0.81 24.03
N GLY A 213 -12.68 0.44 23.14
CA GLY A 213 -11.52 -0.40 23.40
C GLY A 213 -10.58 -0.48 22.20
N ASP A 214 -9.39 -1.02 22.43
CA ASP A 214 -8.39 -1.25 21.38
C ASP A 214 -8.95 -2.23 20.34
N GLU A 215 -8.71 -1.93 19.07
CA GLU A 215 -9.09 -2.75 17.91
C GLU A 215 -10.57 -3.12 17.84
N VAL A 216 -11.47 -2.38 18.50
CA VAL A 216 -12.90 -2.73 18.52
C VAL A 216 -13.59 -2.39 17.20
N LYS A 217 -13.28 -1.23 16.61
CA LYS A 217 -14.11 -0.61 15.57
C LYS A 217 -13.61 -0.85 14.14
N HIS A 218 -12.45 -0.30 13.76
CA HIS A 218 -12.02 -0.25 12.35
C HIS A 218 -11.58 -1.63 11.82
N GLY A 219 -10.83 -2.39 12.61
CA GLY A 219 -10.31 -3.70 12.17
C GLY A 219 -8.92 -3.62 11.52
N ASP A 220 -8.48 -2.44 11.08
CA ASP A 220 -7.18 -2.21 10.48
C ASP A 220 -6.37 -1.14 11.23
N LEU A 221 -6.81 -0.74 12.42
CA LEU A 221 -6.21 0.34 13.20
C LEU A 221 -6.23 -0.02 14.69
N ASP A 222 -5.08 -0.52 15.19
CA ASP A 222 -4.87 -0.88 16.58
C ASP A 222 -3.49 -0.46 17.11
N SER A 223 -3.27 -0.62 18.42
CA SER A 223 -2.03 -0.20 19.08
C SER A 223 -0.75 -0.87 18.58
N SER A 224 -0.81 -2.02 17.91
CA SER A 224 0.35 -2.64 17.25
C SER A 224 0.95 -1.75 16.14
N LEU A 225 0.16 -0.83 15.57
CA LEU A 225 0.61 0.12 14.56
C LEU A 225 1.44 1.28 15.11
N VAL A 226 1.63 1.39 16.44
CA VAL A 226 2.62 2.32 17.00
C VAL A 226 4.02 1.96 16.49
N ASN A 227 4.36 0.68 16.48
CA ASN A 227 5.63 0.17 15.96
C ASN A 227 5.43 -1.20 15.28
N PRO A 228 4.86 -1.23 14.06
CA PRO A 228 4.49 -2.47 13.40
C PRO A 228 5.71 -3.16 12.78
N SER A 229 5.65 -4.49 12.68
CA SER A 229 6.55 -5.28 11.81
C SER A 229 6.27 -4.96 10.34
N PHE A 230 7.22 -5.31 9.46
CA PHE A 230 7.05 -5.13 8.01
C PHE A 230 5.85 -5.93 7.48
N ASP A 231 5.64 -7.15 7.99
CA ASP A 231 4.52 -8.02 7.58
C ASP A 231 3.13 -7.44 7.95
N LEU A 232 3.07 -6.68 9.04
CA LEU A 232 1.83 -6.07 9.51
C LEU A 232 1.46 -4.84 8.67
N ASP A 233 2.40 -3.92 8.46
CA ASP A 233 2.20 -2.77 7.57
C ASP A 233 3.52 -2.28 6.96
N VAL A 234 3.67 -2.47 5.64
CA VAL A 234 4.91 -2.13 4.92
C VAL A 234 5.21 -0.64 4.88
N HIS A 235 4.21 0.23 5.04
CA HIS A 235 4.38 1.68 5.00
C HIS A 235 4.79 2.22 6.36
N MET A 236 4.15 1.75 7.43
CA MET A 236 4.35 2.24 8.79
C MET A 236 5.50 1.54 9.53
N SER A 237 5.95 0.38 9.06
CA SER A 237 7.07 -0.34 9.68
C SER A 237 8.38 0.44 9.58
N SER A 238 9.17 0.37 10.66
CA SER A 238 10.52 0.95 10.70
C SER A 238 11.53 0.24 9.77
N GLU A 239 11.23 -0.99 9.34
CA GLU A 239 12.00 -1.74 8.34
C GLU A 239 11.61 -1.37 6.90
N GLY A 240 10.42 -0.75 6.74
CA GLY A 240 9.94 -0.16 5.49
C GLY A 240 10.20 1.34 5.44
N GLN A 241 9.15 2.13 5.21
CA GLN A 241 9.26 3.59 5.09
C GLN A 241 9.07 4.36 6.41
N ASN A 242 8.69 3.67 7.48
CA ASN A 242 8.43 4.23 8.80
C ASN A 242 7.47 5.43 8.80
N PHE A 243 6.46 5.40 7.94
CA PHE A 243 5.53 6.51 7.78
C PHE A 243 4.77 6.81 9.07
N THR A 244 4.61 8.09 9.34
CA THR A 244 3.61 8.59 10.29
C THR A 244 2.27 8.73 9.57
N CYS A 245 1.17 8.85 10.33
CA CYS A 245 -0.15 9.03 9.71
C CYS A 245 -0.19 10.23 8.76
N THR A 246 0.43 11.35 9.15
CA THR A 246 0.46 12.60 8.39
C THR A 246 1.33 12.55 7.14
N THR A 247 2.09 11.46 6.92
CA THR A 247 2.80 11.21 5.67
C THR A 247 1.82 10.94 4.52
N CYS A 248 0.75 10.16 4.77
CA CYS A 248 -0.31 9.91 3.80
C CYS A 248 -1.51 10.86 4.00
N HIS A 249 -1.89 11.08 5.26
CA HIS A 249 -2.90 12.05 5.66
C HIS A 249 -2.30 13.46 5.72
N THR A 250 -1.90 13.96 4.55
CA THR A 250 -1.27 15.27 4.43
C THR A 250 -2.14 16.33 5.11
N THR A 251 -1.51 17.19 5.90
CA THR A 251 -2.20 18.20 6.68
C THR A 251 -1.64 19.57 6.34
N GLU A 252 -2.52 20.48 5.92
CA GLU A 252 -2.22 21.88 5.64
C GLU A 252 -3.21 22.73 6.44
N ASP A 253 -2.74 23.77 7.13
CA ASP A 253 -3.58 24.61 8.01
C ASP A 253 -4.49 23.79 8.94
N HIS A 254 -3.92 22.74 9.56
CA HIS A 254 -4.59 21.74 10.40
C HIS A 254 -5.74 20.95 9.73
N GLN A 255 -5.98 21.14 8.43
CA GLN A 255 -6.92 20.36 7.65
C GLN A 255 -6.26 19.08 7.15
N THR A 256 -6.67 17.95 7.75
CA THR A 256 -6.18 16.62 7.39
C THR A 256 -7.07 15.98 6.32
N VAL A 257 -6.48 15.60 5.19
CA VAL A 257 -7.19 14.90 4.10
C VAL A 257 -7.43 13.42 4.40
N GLY A 258 -8.30 12.76 3.62
CA GLY A 258 -8.54 11.32 3.73
C GLY A 258 -9.47 10.91 4.88
N SER A 259 -10.26 11.85 5.41
CA SER A 259 -11.35 11.54 6.36
C SER A 259 -12.56 10.86 5.70
N ARG A 260 -12.63 10.92 4.36
CA ARG A 260 -13.65 10.31 3.51
C ARG A 260 -12.90 9.72 2.34
N TYR A 261 -13.08 8.43 2.09
CA TYR A 261 -12.46 7.69 0.99
C TYR A 261 -13.12 8.08 -0.34
N SER A 262 -13.19 9.39 -0.59
CA SER A 262 -13.70 10.03 -1.80
C SER A 262 -12.83 9.61 -2.97
N MET A 263 -13.41 9.34 -4.14
CA MET A 263 -12.61 9.05 -5.33
C MET A 263 -11.91 10.29 -5.92
N ASP A 264 -12.11 11.47 -5.30
CA ASP A 264 -11.44 12.72 -5.64
C ASP A 264 -10.03 12.80 -5.03
N PRO A 265 -8.96 12.87 -5.86
CA PRO A 265 -7.58 12.99 -5.39
C PRO A 265 -7.28 14.24 -4.56
N GLU A 266 -8.10 15.29 -4.64
CA GLU A 266 -7.96 16.49 -3.79
C GLU A 266 -8.47 16.24 -2.38
N GLN A 267 -9.49 15.37 -2.23
CA GLN A 267 -10.11 15.04 -0.94
C GLN A 267 -9.49 13.79 -0.29
N TRP A 268 -8.89 12.91 -1.10
CA TRP A 268 -8.24 11.69 -0.66
C TRP A 268 -6.96 11.42 -1.45
N LYS A 269 -5.85 11.23 -0.74
CA LYS A 269 -4.60 10.75 -1.34
C LYS A 269 -4.59 9.23 -1.29
N GLY A 270 -5.11 8.60 -2.36
CA GLY A 270 -5.07 7.16 -2.57
C GLY A 270 -3.65 6.64 -2.88
N CYS A 271 -3.52 5.32 -3.05
CA CYS A 271 -2.27 4.64 -3.36
C CYS A 271 -1.58 5.21 -4.61
N GLU A 272 -2.39 5.61 -5.59
CA GLU A 272 -1.97 6.10 -6.90
C GLU A 272 -1.12 7.38 -6.81
N THR A 273 -1.23 8.15 -5.72
CA THR A 273 -0.41 9.36 -5.49
C THR A 273 1.09 9.03 -5.42
N CYS A 274 1.44 7.88 -4.85
CA CYS A 274 2.83 7.43 -4.69
C CYS A 274 3.22 6.34 -5.70
N HIS A 275 2.27 5.50 -6.11
CA HIS A 275 2.52 4.31 -6.93
C HIS A 275 2.12 4.47 -8.41
N GLY A 276 1.37 5.51 -8.75
CA GLY A 276 0.73 5.66 -10.06
C GLY A 276 -0.41 4.67 -10.30
N GLU A 277 -1.08 4.80 -11.45
CA GLU A 277 -2.25 3.99 -11.83
C GLU A 277 -1.90 2.57 -12.30
N ALA A 278 -0.65 2.33 -12.70
CA ALA A 278 -0.21 1.07 -13.30
C ALA A 278 1.13 0.58 -12.70
N PRO A 279 1.17 0.25 -11.41
CA PRO A 279 2.42 -0.06 -10.70
C PRO A 279 3.01 -1.44 -11.04
N HIS A 280 2.24 -2.33 -11.69
CA HIS A 280 2.66 -3.71 -11.93
C HIS A 280 3.37 -3.87 -13.29
N THR A 281 4.33 -4.79 -13.37
CA THR A 281 4.90 -5.18 -14.66
C THR A 281 3.88 -5.97 -15.50
N LEU A 282 3.02 -6.76 -14.85
CA LEU A 282 1.99 -7.55 -15.53
C LEU A 282 0.79 -6.65 -15.91
N ALA A 283 0.62 -6.40 -17.21
CA ALA A 283 -0.44 -5.52 -17.72
C ALA A 283 -1.85 -5.94 -17.28
N ALA A 284 -2.11 -7.23 -17.10
CA ALA A 284 -3.38 -7.74 -16.61
C ALA A 284 -3.73 -7.20 -15.21
N LEU A 285 -2.77 -7.12 -14.28
CA LEU A 285 -3.00 -6.55 -12.94
C LEU A 285 -3.30 -5.05 -13.01
N ASN A 286 -2.62 -4.33 -13.92
CA ASN A 286 -2.92 -2.91 -14.14
C ASN A 286 -4.33 -2.70 -14.70
N GLN A 287 -4.85 -3.63 -15.51
CA GLN A 287 -6.26 -3.55 -15.96
C GLN A 287 -7.25 -3.74 -14.81
N HIS A 288 -6.92 -4.56 -13.80
CA HIS A 288 -7.80 -4.76 -12.64
C HIS A 288 -7.98 -3.47 -11.83
N THR A 289 -6.98 -2.59 -11.79
CA THR A 289 -7.06 -1.32 -11.03
C THR A 289 -8.22 -0.40 -11.47
N GLN A 290 -8.78 -0.63 -12.67
CA GLN A 290 -9.94 0.10 -13.17
C GLN A 290 -11.23 -0.25 -12.41
N LYS A 291 -11.32 -1.46 -11.85
CA LYS A 291 -12.54 -1.97 -11.19
C LYS A 291 -12.28 -2.60 -9.82
N VAL A 292 -11.03 -2.77 -9.42
CA VAL A 292 -10.61 -3.34 -8.14
C VAL A 292 -9.69 -2.35 -7.45
N ALA A 293 -10.03 -1.95 -6.22
CA ALA A 293 -9.19 -1.06 -5.43
C ALA A 293 -7.87 -1.74 -5.04
N CYS A 294 -6.78 -0.98 -4.92
CA CYS A 294 -5.48 -1.52 -4.50
C CYS A 294 -5.57 -2.29 -3.18
N GLN A 295 -6.35 -1.74 -2.24
CA GLN A 295 -6.63 -2.30 -0.92
C GLN A 295 -7.18 -3.74 -1.00
N THR A 296 -8.04 -4.03 -1.98
CA THR A 296 -8.66 -5.36 -2.15
C THR A 296 -7.60 -6.43 -2.30
N CYS A 297 -6.56 -6.18 -3.10
CA CYS A 297 -5.49 -7.15 -3.32
C CYS A 297 -4.40 -7.08 -2.25
N HIS A 298 -4.10 -5.88 -1.74
CA HIS A 298 -2.93 -5.65 -0.89
C HIS A 298 -3.23 -5.71 0.62
N ILE A 299 -4.49 -5.84 1.03
CA ILE A 299 -4.89 -6.07 2.42
C ILE A 299 -5.74 -7.36 2.46
N PRO A 300 -5.09 -8.54 2.38
CA PRO A 300 -5.81 -9.81 2.25
C PRO A 300 -6.65 -10.16 3.48
N GLU A 301 -6.22 -9.70 4.66
CA GLU A 301 -6.83 -9.90 5.97
C GLU A 301 -6.61 -8.66 6.85
N PHE A 302 -7.55 -8.40 7.77
CA PHE A 302 -7.45 -7.35 8.79
C PHE A 302 -7.44 -7.95 10.20
N ALA A 303 -7.23 -7.12 11.23
CA ALA A 303 -6.97 -7.55 12.61
C ALA A 303 -5.77 -8.50 12.68
N ARG A 304 -4.68 -8.11 12.03
CA ARG A 304 -3.43 -8.89 11.91
C ARG A 304 -2.38 -8.55 12.98
N GLY A 305 -2.66 -7.55 13.82
CA GLY A 305 -1.74 -7.08 14.87
C GLY A 305 -1.61 -7.98 16.10
N GLY A 306 -2.22 -9.18 16.08
CA GLY A 306 -2.32 -10.05 17.27
C GLY A 306 -3.40 -9.62 18.26
N LEU A 307 -4.28 -8.70 17.86
CA LEU A 307 -5.43 -8.23 18.63
C LEU A 307 -6.72 -8.53 17.85
N PRO A 308 -7.63 -9.36 18.40
CA PRO A 308 -8.87 -9.65 17.69
C PRO A 308 -9.84 -8.46 17.78
N THR A 309 -10.49 -8.18 16.66
CA THR A 309 -11.49 -7.13 16.55
C THR A 309 -12.89 -7.66 16.81
N LYS A 310 -13.78 -6.82 17.36
CA LYS A 310 -15.19 -7.21 17.52
C LYS A 310 -15.86 -7.31 16.15
N MET A 311 -16.60 -8.40 15.94
CA MET A 311 -17.36 -8.66 14.72
C MET A 311 -18.86 -8.54 14.94
N THR A 312 -19.34 -8.81 16.16
CA THR A 312 -20.74 -8.63 16.51
C THR A 312 -20.94 -8.00 17.88
N TRP A 313 -22.11 -7.35 18.06
CA TRP A 313 -22.56 -6.84 19.35
C TRP A 313 -24.08 -6.97 19.52
N ASP A 314 -24.53 -7.85 20.42
CA ASP A 314 -25.94 -8.03 20.74
C ASP A 314 -26.34 -7.33 22.05
N TRP A 315 -26.89 -6.12 21.94
CA TRP A 315 -27.40 -5.33 23.07
C TRP A 315 -28.66 -5.93 23.70
N SER A 316 -29.40 -6.80 22.99
CA SER A 316 -30.62 -7.43 23.54
C SER A 316 -30.31 -8.39 24.69
N LYS A 317 -29.05 -8.83 24.81
CA LYS A 317 -28.58 -9.68 25.90
C LYS A 317 -28.14 -8.90 27.14
N ALA A 318 -28.06 -7.56 27.07
CA ALA A 318 -27.62 -6.76 28.20
C ALA A 318 -28.60 -6.85 29.39
N GLY A 319 -28.08 -6.72 30.61
CA GLY A 319 -28.88 -6.65 31.84
C GLY A 319 -28.62 -7.76 32.86
N GLU A 320 -27.80 -8.78 32.57
CA GLU A 320 -27.51 -9.81 33.58
C GLU A 320 -26.58 -9.27 34.68
N LEU A 321 -27.01 -9.42 35.93
CA LEU A 321 -26.29 -9.00 37.13
C LEU A 321 -26.00 -10.19 38.05
N VAL A 322 -24.86 -10.15 38.73
CA VAL A 322 -24.50 -11.04 39.86
C VAL A 322 -24.13 -10.15 41.04
N ASP A 323 -24.80 -10.36 42.18
CA ASP A 323 -24.64 -9.55 43.40
C ASP A 323 -24.76 -8.03 43.17
N GLY A 324 -25.67 -7.62 42.28
CA GLY A 324 -25.91 -6.22 41.92
C GLY A 324 -24.83 -5.59 41.04
N LYS A 325 -23.86 -6.36 40.55
CA LYS A 325 -22.83 -5.93 39.59
C LYS A 325 -23.07 -6.57 38.22
N PRO A 326 -22.69 -5.91 37.11
CA PRO A 326 -22.81 -6.50 35.79
C PRO A 326 -21.96 -7.77 35.71
N LEU A 327 -22.57 -8.85 35.21
CA LEU A 327 -21.84 -10.08 34.92
C LEU A 327 -20.88 -9.83 33.75
N VAL A 328 -19.64 -10.26 33.89
CA VAL A 328 -18.65 -10.26 32.80
C VAL A 328 -18.24 -11.69 32.53
N ARG A 329 -18.42 -12.17 31.30
CA ARG A 329 -17.92 -13.47 30.84
C ARG A 329 -16.79 -13.25 29.84
N LYS A 330 -15.79 -14.12 29.94
CA LYS A 330 -14.62 -14.11 29.05
C LYS A 330 -14.47 -15.45 28.35
N ASP A 331 -13.87 -15.43 27.16
CA ASP A 331 -13.42 -16.65 26.49
C ASP A 331 -12.13 -17.20 27.13
N GLU A 332 -11.60 -18.28 26.57
CA GLU A 332 -10.36 -18.93 27.05
C GLU A 332 -9.13 -18.02 26.89
N ALA A 333 -9.13 -17.11 25.91
CA ALA A 333 -8.07 -16.14 25.67
C ALA A 333 -8.19 -14.88 26.55
N GLY A 334 -9.27 -14.74 27.32
CA GLY A 334 -9.49 -13.65 28.26
C GLY A 334 -10.21 -12.43 27.68
N HIS A 335 -10.70 -12.50 26.44
CA HIS A 335 -11.52 -11.47 25.81
C HIS A 335 -12.91 -11.45 26.41
N VAL A 336 -13.48 -10.26 26.62
CA VAL A 336 -14.84 -10.11 27.17
C VAL A 336 -15.85 -10.42 26.08
N ILE A 337 -16.44 -11.61 26.11
CA ILE A 337 -17.50 -12.05 25.18
C ILE A 337 -18.90 -11.68 25.66
N TYR A 338 -19.05 -11.28 26.93
CA TYR A 338 -20.29 -10.75 27.46
C TYR A 338 -20.02 -9.77 28.60
N ASP A 339 -20.75 -8.65 28.62
CA ASP A 339 -20.73 -7.65 29.67
C ASP A 339 -22.19 -7.25 29.97
N GLY A 340 -22.64 -7.41 31.22
CA GLY A 340 -24.01 -7.09 31.63
C GLY A 340 -24.45 -5.65 31.30
N GLN A 341 -23.51 -4.72 31.13
CA GLN A 341 -23.82 -3.34 30.69
C GLN A 341 -24.07 -3.21 29.19
N LYS A 342 -23.63 -4.18 28.39
CA LYS A 342 -23.48 -4.04 26.93
C LYS A 342 -24.06 -5.19 26.13
N GLY A 343 -24.22 -6.36 26.73
CA GLY A 343 -24.68 -7.57 26.07
C GLY A 343 -23.53 -8.46 25.60
N GLU A 344 -23.73 -9.15 24.48
CA GLU A 344 -22.84 -10.21 23.99
C GLU A 344 -22.00 -9.76 22.79
N PHE A 345 -20.79 -10.31 22.66
CA PHE A 345 -19.83 -9.97 21.62
C PHE A 345 -19.25 -11.22 20.98
N THR A 346 -18.91 -11.12 19.70
CA THR A 346 -17.98 -12.04 19.04
C THR A 346 -16.77 -11.28 18.49
N TYR A 347 -15.69 -12.02 18.28
CA TYR A 347 -14.40 -11.50 17.88
C TYR A 347 -13.87 -12.26 16.65
N GLY A 348 -13.02 -11.60 15.88
CA GLY A 348 -12.28 -12.17 14.76
C GLY A 348 -10.86 -11.65 14.72
N GLU A 349 -9.93 -12.47 14.25
CA GLU A 349 -8.52 -12.14 14.04
C GLU A 349 -8.13 -12.66 12.66
N ASN A 350 -7.24 -11.98 11.95
CA ASN A 350 -6.85 -12.32 10.57
C ASN A 350 -8.09 -12.51 9.67
N VAL A 351 -9.01 -11.54 9.76
CA VAL A 351 -10.34 -11.64 9.17
C VAL A 351 -10.27 -11.28 7.69
N ILE A 352 -10.82 -12.15 6.84
CA ILE A 352 -11.00 -11.87 5.42
C ILE A 352 -12.04 -10.75 5.26
N PRO A 353 -11.72 -9.63 4.56
CA PRO A 353 -12.69 -8.59 4.28
C PRO A 353 -13.88 -9.10 3.46
N GLU A 354 -15.03 -8.46 3.64
CA GLU A 354 -16.10 -8.52 2.64
C GLU A 354 -15.77 -7.55 1.51
N TYR A 355 -16.22 -7.84 0.28
CA TYR A 355 -15.92 -7.02 -0.87
C TYR A 355 -17.19 -6.42 -1.46
N VAL A 356 -17.21 -5.10 -1.59
CA VAL A 356 -18.39 -4.34 -2.05
C VAL A 356 -18.00 -3.35 -3.13
N TRP A 357 -18.96 -2.99 -3.99
CA TRP A 357 -18.78 -1.84 -4.88
C TRP A 357 -18.81 -0.55 -4.09
N PHE A 358 -17.88 0.36 -4.41
CA PHE A 358 -17.81 1.66 -3.77
C PHE A 358 -17.28 2.72 -4.73
N ASN A 359 -18.03 3.82 -4.86
CA ASN A 359 -17.72 4.97 -5.71
C ASN A 359 -17.28 6.21 -4.92
N GLY A 360 -16.94 6.05 -3.63
CA GLY A 360 -16.54 7.15 -2.74
C GLY A 360 -17.70 7.77 -1.95
N GLN A 361 -18.96 7.39 -2.22
CA GLN A 361 -20.13 7.91 -1.55
C GLN A 361 -20.75 6.87 -0.61
N VAL A 362 -21.08 7.32 0.61
CA VAL A 362 -21.76 6.48 1.61
C VAL A 362 -23.05 7.17 1.99
N GLN A 363 -24.15 6.43 1.89
CA GLN A 363 -25.45 6.85 2.42
C GLN A 363 -25.64 6.26 3.82
N TYR A 364 -26.07 7.08 4.78
CA TYR A 364 -26.31 6.64 6.16
C TYR A 364 -27.79 6.63 6.50
N THR A 365 -28.20 5.66 7.31
CA THR A 365 -29.47 5.71 8.06
C THR A 365 -29.26 6.59 9.29
N LEU A 366 -29.98 7.71 9.38
CA LEU A 366 -29.91 8.62 10.53
C LEU A 366 -30.97 8.26 11.57
N ALA A 367 -30.80 8.71 12.82
CA ALA A 367 -31.68 8.32 13.93
C ALA A 367 -33.16 8.71 13.74
N GLY A 368 -33.46 9.73 12.94
CA GLY A 368 -34.83 10.14 12.60
C GLY A 368 -35.46 9.37 11.43
N ASP A 369 -34.68 8.57 10.70
CA ASP A 369 -35.14 7.88 9.50
C ASP A 369 -35.98 6.65 9.86
N LYS A 370 -37.01 6.39 9.04
CA LYS A 370 -37.82 5.18 9.18
C LYS A 370 -37.03 3.96 8.75
N ILE A 371 -37.06 2.92 9.57
CA ILE A 371 -36.46 1.63 9.29
C ILE A 371 -37.53 0.55 9.05
N ASP A 372 -37.14 -0.53 8.38
CA ASP A 372 -37.93 -1.77 8.33
C ASP A 372 -37.33 -2.79 9.31
N PRO A 373 -37.94 -2.99 10.49
CA PRO A 373 -37.39 -3.90 11.50
C PRO A 373 -37.57 -5.39 11.17
N THR A 374 -38.26 -5.72 10.07
CA THR A 374 -38.42 -7.12 9.62
C THR A 374 -37.19 -7.65 8.88
N ASN A 375 -36.35 -6.74 8.38
CA ASN A 375 -35.10 -7.01 7.67
C ASN A 375 -33.88 -6.57 8.49
N VAL A 376 -32.68 -6.94 8.04
CA VAL A 376 -31.44 -6.38 8.62
C VAL A 376 -31.35 -4.92 8.19
N VAL A 377 -31.26 -4.01 9.15
CA VAL A 377 -31.16 -2.57 8.90
C VAL A 377 -29.72 -2.22 8.52
N SER A 378 -29.52 -1.64 7.35
CA SER A 378 -28.23 -1.06 6.99
C SER A 378 -28.04 0.27 7.72
N ILE A 379 -26.97 0.39 8.50
CA ILE A 379 -26.56 1.66 9.12
C ILE A 379 -25.92 2.55 8.06
N ASN A 380 -25.19 1.96 7.12
CA ASN A 380 -24.58 2.66 6.02
C ASN A 380 -24.47 1.78 4.78
N ASP A 381 -24.75 2.38 3.63
CA ASP A 381 -24.67 1.77 2.32
C ASP A 381 -23.54 2.43 1.52
N PHE A 382 -22.59 1.61 1.09
CA PHE A 382 -21.53 2.02 0.16
C PHE A 382 -22.15 2.05 -1.24
N LEU A 383 -22.17 3.23 -1.86
CA LEU A 383 -22.84 3.43 -3.13
C LEU A 383 -21.93 3.03 -4.30
N GLY A 384 -22.57 2.67 -5.41
CA GLY A 384 -21.90 2.20 -6.62
C GLY A 384 -22.26 0.76 -6.95
N ASP A 385 -22.08 0.38 -8.21
CA ASP A 385 -22.29 -0.98 -8.70
C ASP A 385 -21.30 -1.28 -9.84
N LYS A 386 -21.40 -2.47 -10.43
CA LYS A 386 -20.50 -2.89 -11.52
C LYS A 386 -20.53 -1.98 -12.75
N ASP A 387 -21.66 -1.34 -13.01
CA ASP A 387 -21.92 -0.50 -14.18
C ASP A 387 -21.55 0.98 -13.92
N ASP A 388 -21.39 1.38 -12.66
CA ASP A 388 -20.87 2.69 -12.27
C ASP A 388 -19.39 2.81 -12.69
N PRO A 389 -19.02 3.79 -13.56
CA PRO A 389 -17.65 3.96 -14.02
C PRO A 389 -16.69 4.42 -12.91
N ASN A 390 -17.20 5.02 -11.82
CA ASN A 390 -16.41 5.49 -10.70
C ASN A 390 -16.30 4.45 -9.57
N ALA A 391 -17.09 3.38 -9.62
CA ALA A 391 -17.06 2.36 -8.59
C ALA A 391 -15.90 1.36 -8.82
N LYS A 392 -15.21 1.04 -7.72
CA LYS A 392 -14.26 -0.08 -7.62
C LYS A 392 -14.75 -1.06 -6.56
N ILE A 393 -14.27 -2.30 -6.61
CA ILE A 393 -14.47 -3.30 -5.56
C ILE A 393 -13.49 -3.01 -4.42
N TRP A 394 -14.02 -2.79 -3.22
CA TRP A 394 -13.29 -2.42 -2.01
C TRP A 394 -13.42 -3.46 -0.89
N PRO A 395 -12.36 -3.66 -0.08
CA PRO A 395 -12.45 -4.48 1.11
C PRO A 395 -13.08 -3.68 2.27
N VAL A 396 -14.05 -4.29 2.94
CA VAL A 396 -14.74 -3.71 4.10
C VAL A 396 -14.82 -4.72 5.23
N LYS A 397 -14.68 -4.23 6.46
CA LYS A 397 -15.15 -4.93 7.66
C LYS A 397 -16.66 -4.79 7.74
N ARG A 398 -17.34 -5.94 7.77
CA ARG A 398 -18.77 -6.04 8.09
C ARG A 398 -18.94 -6.23 9.59
N PHE A 399 -19.65 -5.31 10.24
CA PHE A 399 -19.99 -5.40 11.66
C PHE A 399 -21.49 -5.56 11.84
N GLU A 400 -21.91 -6.61 12.54
CA GLU A 400 -23.33 -6.87 12.82
C GLU A 400 -23.68 -6.50 14.26
N ALA A 401 -24.89 -6.01 14.48
CA ALA A 401 -25.39 -5.82 15.83
C ALA A 401 -26.86 -6.16 15.97
N VAL A 402 -27.29 -6.30 17.23
CA VAL A 402 -28.70 -6.25 17.62
C VAL A 402 -28.81 -5.05 18.55
N GLN A 403 -29.48 -3.99 18.11
CA GLN A 403 -29.51 -2.69 18.80
C GLN A 403 -30.92 -2.20 19.07
N PRO A 404 -31.15 -1.35 20.08
CA PRO A 404 -32.48 -0.86 20.42
C PRO A 404 -33.04 0.04 19.30
N TYR A 405 -34.35 -0.05 19.11
CA TYR A 405 -35.12 0.83 18.24
C TYR A 405 -36.47 1.14 18.89
N ASP A 406 -37.06 2.28 18.52
CA ASP A 406 -38.44 2.62 18.91
C ASP A 406 -39.41 1.81 18.04
N SER A 407 -40.11 0.85 18.64
CA SER A 407 -40.99 -0.08 17.91
C SER A 407 -42.34 0.52 17.52
N GLY A 408 -42.76 1.61 18.17
CA GLY A 408 -43.97 2.34 17.78
C GLY A 408 -43.71 3.27 16.59
N ASN A 409 -42.51 3.85 16.51
CA ASN A 409 -42.12 4.77 15.43
C ASN A 409 -41.30 4.12 14.33
N ASN A 410 -40.76 2.90 14.49
CA ASN A 410 -39.83 2.27 13.56
C ASN A 410 -38.66 3.20 13.19
N ILE A 411 -37.97 3.73 14.20
CA ILE A 411 -36.74 4.51 14.05
C ILE A 411 -35.69 3.96 15.02
N LEU A 412 -34.41 4.08 14.68
CA LEU A 412 -33.33 3.66 15.59
C LEU A 412 -33.38 4.50 16.87
N ALA A 413 -33.15 3.86 18.02
CA ALA A 413 -33.22 4.53 19.31
C ALA A 413 -31.85 5.07 19.72
N ILE A 414 -31.83 6.26 20.31
CA ILE A 414 -30.67 6.83 21.00
C ILE A 414 -30.86 6.61 22.52
N PRO A 415 -30.17 5.63 23.13
CA PRO A 415 -30.20 5.44 24.57
C PRO A 415 -29.19 6.34 25.30
N HIS A 416 -29.60 6.86 26.45
CA HIS A 416 -28.68 7.42 27.43
C HIS A 416 -27.97 6.29 28.19
N LEU A 417 -26.75 5.96 27.78
CA LEU A 417 -25.97 4.84 28.29
C LEU A 417 -25.10 5.24 29.49
N PHE A 418 -24.50 6.43 29.44
CA PHE A 418 -23.45 6.86 30.36
C PHE A 418 -23.87 8.08 31.20
N GLY A 419 -23.88 7.92 32.52
CA GLY A 419 -24.22 8.97 33.47
C GLY A 419 -24.21 8.45 34.91
N LYS A 420 -24.43 9.35 35.87
CA LYS A 420 -24.64 9.01 37.30
C LYS A 420 -26.09 9.17 37.75
N ASP A 421 -26.94 9.69 36.88
CA ASP A 421 -28.37 9.85 37.10
C ASP A 421 -29.12 8.52 36.89
N GLU A 422 -30.41 8.52 37.24
CA GLU A 422 -31.26 7.33 37.20
C GLU A 422 -31.67 6.90 35.78
N SER A 423 -31.41 7.72 34.75
CA SER A 423 -31.76 7.41 33.37
C SER A 423 -30.64 6.69 32.61
N ALA A 424 -29.40 6.74 33.10
CA ALA A 424 -28.26 6.08 32.46
C ALA A 424 -28.36 4.54 32.52
N TYR A 425 -28.29 3.87 31.37
CA TYR A 425 -28.46 2.42 31.30
C TYR A 425 -27.37 1.65 32.08
N TRP A 426 -26.08 2.02 31.97
CA TRP A 426 -24.99 1.25 32.58
C TRP A 426 -25.00 1.23 34.12
N GLY A 427 -25.77 2.12 34.75
CA GLY A 427 -25.98 2.16 36.20
C GLY A 427 -27.31 1.55 36.66
N ASN A 428 -28.34 1.58 35.82
CA ASN A 428 -29.73 1.33 36.24
C ASN A 428 -30.42 0.18 35.48
N TYR A 429 -29.91 -0.21 34.31
CA TYR A 429 -30.40 -1.32 33.48
C TYR A 429 -31.87 -1.22 33.07
N ASP A 430 -32.38 0.01 32.88
CA ASP A 430 -33.74 0.30 32.42
C ASP A 430 -33.70 0.91 31.01
N TRP A 431 -34.02 0.08 30.01
CA TRP A 431 -34.03 0.49 28.60
C TRP A 431 -35.06 1.58 28.30
N ASN A 432 -36.26 1.50 28.87
CA ASN A 432 -37.31 2.48 28.60
C ASN A 432 -36.90 3.87 29.10
N LYS A 433 -36.38 3.97 30.32
CA LYS A 433 -35.88 5.24 30.86
C LYS A 433 -34.70 5.77 30.06
N SER A 434 -33.75 4.91 29.72
CA SER A 434 -32.56 5.27 28.95
C SER A 434 -32.91 5.81 27.56
N ILE A 435 -33.78 5.12 26.82
CA ILE A 435 -34.24 5.56 25.50
C ILE A 435 -35.07 6.84 25.60
N THR A 436 -35.95 6.96 26.59
CA THR A 436 -36.72 8.20 26.81
C THR A 436 -35.79 9.41 26.96
N ALA A 437 -34.80 9.30 27.84
CA ALA A 437 -33.87 10.40 28.10
C ALA A 437 -32.98 10.72 26.89
N GLY A 438 -32.45 9.71 26.20
CA GLY A 438 -31.58 9.92 25.04
C GLY A 438 -32.34 10.50 23.83
N MET A 439 -33.55 10.01 23.55
CA MET A 439 -34.39 10.54 22.46
C MET A 439 -34.86 11.97 22.76
N GLU A 440 -35.28 12.27 24.00
CA GLU A 440 -35.63 13.64 24.42
C GLU A 440 -34.43 14.58 24.27
N TYR A 441 -33.24 14.13 24.69
CA TYR A 441 -32.01 14.91 24.56
C TYR A 441 -31.69 15.24 23.10
N ALA A 442 -31.89 14.26 22.20
CA ALA A 442 -31.69 14.39 20.75
C ALA A 442 -32.83 15.14 20.03
N GLY A 443 -33.92 15.48 20.73
CA GLY A 443 -35.09 16.13 20.13
C GLY A 443 -35.91 15.21 19.22
N LEU A 444 -35.83 13.90 19.42
CA LEU A 444 -36.55 12.88 18.66
C LEU A 444 -37.76 12.34 19.45
N PRO A 445 -38.85 11.94 18.77
CA PRO A 445 -39.99 11.34 19.45
C PRO A 445 -39.65 9.93 19.96
N TYR A 446 -40.19 9.57 21.13
CA TYR A 446 -40.21 8.19 21.62
C TYR A 446 -41.65 7.75 21.87
N SER A 447 -42.04 6.59 21.34
CA SER A 447 -43.40 6.05 21.48
C SER A 447 -43.71 5.54 22.89
N GLY A 448 -42.68 5.27 23.70
CA GLY A 448 -42.81 4.54 24.97
C GLY A 448 -42.62 3.03 24.81
N GLU A 449 -42.46 2.52 23.59
CA GLU A 449 -42.22 1.12 23.29
C GLU A 449 -40.89 0.96 22.53
N TYR A 450 -40.11 -0.05 22.91
CA TYR A 450 -38.86 -0.39 22.24
C TYR A 450 -38.81 -1.86 21.86
N GLY A 451 -38.03 -2.15 20.83
CA GLY A 451 -37.58 -3.50 20.51
C GLY A 451 -36.09 -3.51 20.22
N PHE A 452 -35.60 -4.65 19.73
CA PHE A 452 -34.27 -4.77 19.19
C PHE A 452 -34.33 -5.19 17.73
N VAL A 453 -33.48 -4.58 16.91
CA VAL A 453 -33.39 -4.84 15.47
C VAL A 453 -31.99 -5.29 15.11
N LYS A 454 -31.88 -6.20 14.14
CA LYS A 454 -30.60 -6.58 13.55
C LYS A 454 -30.11 -5.45 12.64
N SER A 455 -28.84 -5.10 12.74
CA SER A 455 -28.23 -4.07 11.91
C SER A 455 -26.87 -4.52 11.39
N VAL A 456 -26.46 -3.91 10.29
CA VAL A 456 -25.13 -4.08 9.71
C VAL A 456 -24.49 -2.71 9.46
N MET A 457 -23.19 -2.60 9.69
CA MET A 457 -22.40 -1.41 9.37
C MET A 457 -21.09 -1.84 8.73
N TYR A 458 -20.70 -1.15 7.67
CA TYR A 458 -19.48 -1.40 6.92
C TYR A 458 -18.42 -0.34 7.22
N TRP A 459 -17.18 -0.79 7.37
CA TRP A 459 -15.99 0.04 7.57
C TRP A 459 -14.96 -0.32 6.50
N PRO A 460 -14.42 0.63 5.74
CA PRO A 460 -13.41 0.33 4.72
C PRO A 460 -12.09 -0.06 5.39
N ILE A 461 -11.40 -1.02 4.77
CA ILE A 461 -10.10 -1.49 5.22
C ILE A 461 -9.02 -0.85 4.34
N THR A 462 -8.12 -0.09 4.96
CA THR A 462 -7.19 0.81 4.26
C THR A 462 -5.77 0.82 4.78
N HIS A 463 -5.53 0.26 5.96
CA HIS A 463 -4.23 0.09 6.58
C HIS A 463 -3.90 -1.39 6.73
N MET A 464 -2.75 -1.70 7.34
CA MET A 464 -2.19 -3.04 7.38
C MET A 464 -1.93 -3.57 5.97
N VAL A 465 -1.29 -2.76 5.11
CA VAL A 465 -0.89 -3.21 3.78
C VAL A 465 0.20 -4.28 3.93
N ALA A 466 -0.08 -5.48 3.42
CA ALA A 466 0.81 -6.63 3.51
C ALA A 466 1.99 -6.53 2.52
N PRO A 467 3.07 -7.31 2.73
CA PRO A 467 4.12 -7.50 1.73
C PRO A 467 3.57 -7.90 0.36
N ALA A 468 4.24 -7.51 -0.72
CA ALA A 468 3.74 -7.70 -2.08
C ALA A 468 3.58 -9.20 -2.45
N GLU A 469 4.39 -10.07 -1.85
CA GLU A 469 4.32 -11.52 -1.96
C GLU A 469 3.10 -12.16 -1.28
N GLU A 470 2.44 -11.43 -0.37
CA GLU A 470 1.21 -11.84 0.31
C GLU A 470 -0.05 -11.23 -0.32
N ALA A 471 0.10 -10.38 -1.33
CA ALA A 471 -1.02 -9.81 -2.06
C ALA A 471 -1.83 -10.93 -2.74
N LEU A 472 -3.15 -10.73 -2.82
CA LEU A 472 -4.05 -11.67 -3.47
C LEU A 472 -3.61 -11.93 -4.92
N VAL A 473 -3.57 -13.21 -5.27
CA VAL A 473 -3.25 -13.68 -6.62
C VAL A 473 -4.50 -14.08 -7.37
N CYS A 474 -4.39 -14.28 -8.69
CA CYS A 474 -5.53 -14.55 -9.58
C CYS A 474 -6.48 -15.64 -9.03
N LYS A 475 -5.93 -16.76 -8.53
CA LYS A 475 -6.70 -17.90 -8.02
C LYS A 475 -7.46 -17.62 -6.73
N ASP A 476 -7.10 -16.58 -5.98
CA ASP A 476 -7.80 -16.25 -4.73
C ASP A 476 -9.18 -15.66 -5.03
N CYS A 477 -9.32 -14.94 -6.15
CA CYS A 477 -10.61 -14.41 -6.60
C CYS A 477 -11.27 -15.30 -7.66
N HIS A 478 -10.50 -15.81 -8.62
CA HIS A 478 -11.00 -16.54 -9.78
C HIS A 478 -11.12 -18.05 -9.53
N THR A 479 -11.91 -18.43 -8.52
CA THR A 479 -12.16 -19.82 -8.16
C THR A 479 -13.64 -20.04 -7.82
N SER A 480 -14.16 -21.22 -8.13
CA SER A 480 -15.52 -21.62 -7.77
C SER A 480 -15.63 -22.10 -6.32
N GLU A 481 -14.50 -22.40 -5.70
CA GLU A 481 -14.42 -22.86 -4.32
C GLU A 481 -13.70 -21.82 -3.47
N ASN A 482 -14.41 -21.28 -2.47
CA ASN A 482 -13.89 -20.33 -1.48
C ASN A 482 -13.15 -19.13 -2.08
N GLY A 483 -13.68 -18.57 -3.19
CA GLY A 483 -13.15 -17.36 -3.78
C GLY A 483 -13.37 -16.14 -2.89
N ARG A 484 -12.44 -15.19 -2.95
CA ARG A 484 -12.52 -13.91 -2.24
C ARG A 484 -13.72 -13.08 -2.71
N LEU A 485 -14.03 -13.11 -4.00
CA LEU A 485 -15.13 -12.35 -4.59
C LEU A 485 -16.37 -13.24 -4.83
N ASP A 486 -17.49 -12.89 -4.21
CA ASP A 486 -18.80 -13.39 -4.62
C ASP A 486 -19.31 -12.56 -5.80
N PHE A 487 -18.95 -13.00 -7.02
CA PHE A 487 -19.37 -12.31 -8.23
C PHE A 487 -20.90 -12.23 -8.39
N ALA A 488 -21.66 -13.20 -7.88
CA ALA A 488 -23.12 -13.15 -7.95
C ALA A 488 -23.67 -12.05 -7.04
N ALA A 489 -23.17 -11.95 -5.80
CA ALA A 489 -23.52 -10.87 -4.89
C ALA A 489 -23.06 -9.48 -5.40
N LEU A 490 -21.96 -9.42 -6.14
CA LEU A 490 -21.47 -8.21 -6.81
C LEU A 490 -22.26 -7.83 -8.08
N GLY A 491 -23.33 -8.56 -8.41
CA GLY A 491 -24.26 -8.24 -9.49
C GLY A 491 -23.87 -8.77 -10.87
N TYR A 492 -22.89 -9.68 -10.97
CA TYR A 492 -22.59 -10.35 -12.23
C TYR A 492 -23.65 -11.40 -12.55
N ASP A 493 -24.02 -11.51 -13.83
CA ASP A 493 -24.92 -12.56 -14.31
C ASP A 493 -24.27 -13.95 -14.21
N GLU A 494 -25.09 -15.00 -14.22
CA GLU A 494 -24.64 -16.40 -14.07
C GLU A 494 -23.54 -16.77 -15.08
N THR A 495 -23.67 -16.26 -16.29
CA THR A 495 -22.74 -16.42 -17.40
C THR A 495 -21.36 -15.84 -17.05
N ASN A 496 -21.28 -14.62 -16.52
CA ASN A 496 -20.06 -14.00 -16.06
C ASN A 496 -19.52 -14.61 -14.77
N VAL A 497 -20.38 -15.03 -13.84
CA VAL A 497 -19.94 -15.76 -12.63
C VAL A 497 -19.19 -17.02 -13.03
N GLN A 498 -19.77 -17.86 -13.89
CA GLN A 498 -19.13 -19.09 -14.36
C GLN A 498 -17.80 -18.82 -15.09
N ARG A 499 -17.70 -17.71 -15.82
CA ARG A 499 -16.47 -17.28 -16.50
C ARG A 499 -15.40 -16.84 -15.49
N LEU A 500 -15.79 -16.01 -14.52
CA LEU A 500 -14.87 -15.37 -13.58
C LEU A 500 -14.40 -16.34 -12.50
N THR A 501 -15.14 -17.39 -12.19
CA THR A 501 -14.75 -18.39 -11.16
C THR A 501 -13.97 -19.59 -11.72
N LYS A 502 -13.69 -19.65 -13.02
CA LYS A 502 -12.92 -20.74 -13.64
C LYS A 502 -11.56 -20.22 -14.08
N PHE A 503 -10.51 -20.43 -13.26
CA PHE A 503 -9.13 -20.07 -13.61
C PHE A 503 -8.28 -21.30 -14.01
N PRO A 504 -7.42 -21.21 -15.04
CA PRO A 504 -7.32 -20.10 -16.00
C PRO A 504 -8.65 -19.94 -16.74
N PRO A 505 -9.00 -18.72 -17.23
CA PRO A 505 -10.27 -18.46 -17.90
C PRO A 505 -10.40 -19.40 -19.11
N THR A 506 -11.07 -20.53 -18.88
CA THR A 506 -11.43 -21.47 -19.92
C THR A 506 -12.72 -20.93 -20.50
N LEU A 507 -12.62 -20.25 -21.65
CA LEU A 507 -13.79 -20.01 -22.48
C LEU A 507 -14.17 -21.38 -23.05
N THR A 508 -14.80 -22.24 -22.26
CA THR A 508 -15.45 -23.42 -22.82
C THR A 508 -16.46 -22.91 -23.82
N ILE A 509 -16.21 -23.27 -25.08
CA ILE A 509 -16.79 -22.76 -26.34
C ILE A 509 -18.32 -22.67 -26.33
N GLU A 510 -18.98 -23.42 -25.44
CA GLU A 510 -20.43 -23.63 -25.51
C GLU A 510 -21.28 -22.45 -25.00
N ASN A 511 -20.79 -21.54 -24.14
CA ASN A 511 -21.70 -20.68 -23.37
C ASN A 511 -21.43 -19.16 -23.30
N LEU A 512 -20.43 -18.59 -23.95
CA LEU A 512 -19.95 -17.26 -23.50
C LEU A 512 -19.46 -16.24 -24.53
N ILE A 513 -19.63 -16.49 -25.83
CA ILE A 513 -19.20 -15.51 -26.83
C ILE A 513 -20.38 -15.15 -27.72
N THR A 514 -20.57 -13.85 -28.00
CA THR A 514 -21.40 -13.45 -29.14
C THR A 514 -20.88 -14.23 -30.36
N PRO A 515 -21.73 -14.82 -31.22
CA PRO A 515 -21.27 -15.69 -32.30
C PRO A 515 -20.14 -15.10 -33.16
N GLN A 516 -20.01 -13.77 -33.18
CA GLN A 516 -19.00 -12.98 -33.89
C GLN A 516 -17.57 -13.02 -33.29
N MET A 517 -17.37 -13.41 -32.03
CA MET A 517 -16.04 -13.44 -31.40
C MET A 517 -15.58 -14.86 -30.99
N ALA A 518 -16.35 -15.87 -31.40
CA ALA A 518 -15.99 -17.27 -31.19
C ALA A 518 -14.79 -17.65 -32.07
N PRO A 519 -13.93 -18.62 -31.67
CA PRO A 519 -12.83 -19.09 -32.52
C PRO A 519 -13.28 -19.45 -33.94
N GLU A 520 -14.50 -19.99 -34.07
CA GLU A 520 -15.14 -20.34 -35.33
C GLU A 520 -15.42 -19.13 -36.23
N ALA A 521 -15.63 -17.93 -35.64
CA ALA A 521 -15.80 -16.70 -36.41
C ALA A 521 -14.47 -16.23 -37.05
N CYS A 522 -13.34 -16.56 -36.43
CA CYS A 522 -12.01 -16.25 -36.96
C CYS A 522 -11.60 -17.23 -38.07
N LEU A 523 -12.10 -18.48 -38.03
CA LEU A 523 -11.72 -19.57 -38.92
C LEU A 523 -11.87 -19.22 -40.41
N GLU A 524 -12.93 -18.50 -40.80
CA GLU A 524 -13.19 -18.19 -42.21
C GLU A 524 -12.05 -17.40 -42.88
N CYS A 525 -11.27 -16.62 -42.11
CA CYS A 525 -10.15 -15.82 -42.60
C CYS A 525 -8.78 -16.24 -42.05
N HIS A 526 -8.73 -16.85 -40.86
CA HIS A 526 -7.52 -17.25 -40.14
C HIS A 526 -7.40 -18.78 -40.03
N GLU A 527 -7.66 -19.49 -41.13
CA GLU A 527 -7.71 -20.96 -41.18
C GLU A 527 -6.44 -21.62 -40.63
N LYS A 528 -5.26 -21.08 -40.98
CA LYS A 528 -3.97 -21.66 -40.58
C LYS A 528 -3.71 -21.49 -39.09
N GLU A 529 -3.95 -20.30 -38.56
CA GLU A 529 -3.80 -20.02 -37.13
C GLU A 529 -4.80 -20.85 -36.31
N HIS A 530 -6.03 -20.97 -36.79
CA HIS A 530 -7.06 -21.79 -36.16
C HIS A 530 -6.69 -23.28 -36.16
N GLU A 531 -6.19 -23.81 -37.27
CA GLU A 531 -5.72 -25.21 -37.35
C GLU A 531 -4.61 -25.50 -36.32
N LEU A 532 -3.60 -24.62 -36.24
CA LEU A 532 -2.54 -24.74 -35.23
C LEU A 532 -3.09 -24.67 -33.80
N TRP A 533 -4.04 -23.75 -33.57
CA TRP A 533 -4.71 -23.59 -32.28
C TRP A 533 -5.46 -24.85 -31.85
N THR A 534 -6.24 -25.48 -32.74
CA THR A 534 -7.01 -26.70 -32.42
C THR A 534 -6.14 -27.89 -32.02
N GLN A 535 -4.87 -27.88 -32.42
CA GLN A 535 -3.89 -28.94 -32.10
C GLN A 535 -3.08 -28.64 -30.83
N SER A 536 -3.26 -27.47 -30.23
CA SER A 536 -2.54 -27.02 -29.04
C SER A 536 -3.32 -27.25 -27.76
N LEU A 537 -2.65 -27.15 -26.60
CA LEU A 537 -3.33 -27.10 -25.31
C LEU A 537 -4.17 -25.83 -25.15
N HIS A 538 -3.86 -24.74 -25.85
CA HIS A 538 -4.75 -23.56 -25.87
C HIS A 538 -6.10 -23.91 -26.50
N GLY A 539 -6.11 -24.67 -27.60
CA GLY A 539 -7.34 -25.19 -28.20
C GLY A 539 -8.05 -26.17 -27.30
N GLU A 540 -7.33 -27.17 -26.76
CA GLU A 540 -7.88 -28.18 -25.86
C GLU A 540 -8.52 -27.57 -24.61
N LYS A 541 -7.91 -26.51 -24.05
CA LYS A 541 -8.40 -25.81 -22.85
C LYS A 541 -9.39 -24.68 -23.17
N GLY A 542 -9.74 -24.46 -24.45
CA GLY A 542 -10.71 -23.44 -24.83
C GLY A 542 -10.23 -22.00 -24.61
N VAL A 543 -8.95 -21.71 -24.81
CA VAL A 543 -8.43 -20.34 -24.78
C VAL A 543 -8.77 -19.68 -26.12
N GLY A 544 -9.78 -18.80 -26.15
CA GLY A 544 -10.23 -18.13 -27.37
C GLY A 544 -9.21 -17.13 -27.95
N CYS A 545 -9.35 -16.80 -29.25
CA CYS A 545 -8.42 -15.91 -29.96
C CYS A 545 -8.33 -14.52 -29.30
N ILE A 546 -9.47 -13.98 -28.87
CA ILE A 546 -9.58 -12.65 -28.24
C ILE A 546 -8.98 -12.60 -26.82
N SER A 547 -8.64 -13.74 -26.23
CA SER A 547 -7.93 -13.77 -24.94
C SER A 547 -6.51 -13.23 -25.06
N CYS A 548 -5.93 -13.26 -26.27
CA CYS A 548 -4.61 -12.71 -26.55
C CYS A 548 -4.63 -11.57 -27.56
N HIS A 549 -5.67 -11.50 -28.41
CA HIS A 549 -5.82 -10.48 -29.45
C HIS A 549 -6.85 -9.42 -29.09
N LYS A 550 -6.49 -8.15 -29.30
CA LYS A 550 -7.37 -6.99 -29.13
C LYS A 550 -7.37 -6.10 -30.37
N LEU A 551 -8.46 -5.37 -30.62
CA LEU A 551 -8.48 -4.35 -31.67
C LEU A 551 -7.52 -3.21 -31.32
N GLU A 552 -6.78 -2.70 -32.30
CA GLU A 552 -5.87 -1.56 -32.10
C GLU A 552 -6.61 -0.27 -31.70
N THR A 553 -7.82 -0.07 -32.22
CA THR A 553 -8.67 1.11 -31.97
C THR A 553 -10.15 0.73 -32.04
N GLU A 554 -11.07 1.66 -31.71
CA GLU A 554 -12.50 1.44 -31.91
C GLU A 554 -12.85 1.31 -33.40
N GLY A 555 -13.56 0.25 -33.78
CA GLY A 555 -13.98 -0.02 -35.15
C GLY A 555 -14.27 -1.50 -35.40
N GLU A 556 -14.47 -1.88 -36.68
CA GLU A 556 -14.78 -3.25 -37.08
C GLU A 556 -13.61 -3.90 -37.83
N HIS A 557 -13.31 -5.16 -37.51
CA HIS A 557 -12.37 -5.98 -38.26
C HIS A 557 -13.00 -6.39 -39.60
N PRO A 558 -12.31 -6.34 -40.76
CA PRO A 558 -10.86 -6.18 -40.93
C PRO A 558 -10.34 -4.75 -41.10
N ALA A 559 -11.20 -3.72 -41.02
CA ALA A 559 -10.77 -2.33 -41.17
C ALA A 559 -9.87 -1.88 -40.01
N VAL A 560 -10.14 -2.40 -38.81
CA VAL A 560 -9.23 -2.32 -37.66
C VAL A 560 -8.62 -3.69 -37.40
N LEU A 561 -7.30 -3.74 -37.21
CA LEU A 561 -6.57 -4.98 -37.02
C LEU A 561 -6.66 -5.44 -35.57
N PHE A 562 -6.79 -6.75 -35.40
CA PHE A 562 -6.49 -7.41 -34.14
C PHE A 562 -4.98 -7.55 -34.00
N THR A 563 -4.43 -7.07 -32.89
CA THR A 563 -3.04 -7.25 -32.51
C THR A 563 -2.94 -7.97 -31.17
N MET A 564 -1.83 -8.68 -31.01
CA MET A 564 -1.44 -9.31 -29.75
C MET A 564 -0.23 -8.54 -29.23
N ASP A 565 -0.22 -8.25 -27.93
CA ASP A 565 1.01 -7.86 -27.27
C ASP A 565 1.92 -9.09 -27.18
N LYS A 566 3.09 -9.01 -27.80
CA LYS A 566 4.05 -10.12 -27.89
C LYS A 566 4.93 -10.22 -26.64
N SER A 567 4.81 -9.25 -25.75
CA SER A 567 5.51 -9.18 -24.48
C SER A 567 5.40 -10.51 -23.73
N ALA A 568 6.49 -10.91 -23.06
CA ALA A 568 6.49 -12.09 -22.22
C ALA A 568 5.41 -12.03 -21.13
N GLU A 569 5.05 -10.83 -20.70
CA GLU A 569 3.99 -10.50 -19.74
C GLU A 569 2.61 -11.02 -20.19
N THR A 570 2.31 -10.96 -21.49
CA THR A 570 1.04 -11.48 -22.02
C THR A 570 0.89 -12.98 -21.75
N CYS A 571 1.96 -13.73 -21.93
CA CYS A 571 1.98 -15.16 -21.60
C CYS A 571 2.01 -15.38 -20.07
N GLY A 572 2.76 -14.53 -19.36
CA GLY A 572 2.88 -14.54 -17.90
C GLY A 572 1.57 -14.29 -17.16
N ALA A 573 0.53 -13.77 -17.82
CA ALA A 573 -0.82 -13.66 -17.24
C ALA A 573 -1.43 -15.03 -16.87
N CYS A 574 -1.02 -16.11 -17.55
CA CYS A 574 -1.48 -17.48 -17.28
C CYS A 574 -0.31 -18.43 -16.91
N HIS A 575 0.86 -18.25 -17.51
CA HIS A 575 2.04 -19.11 -17.33
C HIS A 575 3.00 -18.55 -16.28
N LEU A 576 2.51 -18.43 -15.04
CA LEU A 576 3.22 -17.74 -13.96
C LEU A 576 4.57 -18.38 -13.61
N ASN A 577 4.65 -19.70 -13.57
CA ASN A 577 5.87 -20.41 -13.19
C ASN A 577 6.98 -20.22 -14.23
N GLU A 578 6.64 -20.41 -15.51
CA GLU A 578 7.57 -20.22 -16.62
C GLU A 578 8.01 -18.75 -16.73
N PHE A 579 7.07 -17.80 -16.54
CA PHE A 579 7.36 -16.37 -16.58
C PHE A 579 8.30 -15.95 -15.44
N ASN A 580 8.08 -16.44 -14.22
CA ASN A 580 8.94 -16.13 -13.07
C ASN A 580 10.37 -16.66 -13.28
N ASP A 581 10.51 -17.90 -13.77
CA ASP A 581 11.81 -18.48 -14.11
C ASP A 581 12.51 -17.68 -15.22
N TRP A 582 11.77 -17.36 -16.29
CA TRP A 582 12.28 -16.56 -17.41
C TRP A 582 12.73 -15.16 -16.97
N LYS A 583 11.95 -14.48 -16.13
CA LYS A 583 12.22 -13.11 -15.66
C LYS A 583 13.56 -13.00 -14.92
N THR A 584 13.94 -14.06 -14.19
CA THR A 584 15.24 -14.12 -13.49
C THR A 584 16.39 -14.56 -14.39
N SER A 585 16.12 -15.04 -15.59
CA SER A 585 17.13 -15.50 -16.55
C SER A 585 17.79 -14.34 -17.29
N ALA A 586 18.96 -14.60 -17.89
CA ALA A 586 19.62 -13.64 -18.77
C ALA A 586 18.73 -13.19 -19.95
N HIS A 587 17.82 -14.04 -20.44
CA HIS A 587 16.86 -13.69 -21.48
C HIS A 587 15.78 -12.72 -20.99
N GLY A 588 15.32 -12.90 -19.74
CA GLY A 588 14.40 -11.97 -19.09
C GLY A 588 15.04 -10.60 -18.85
N GLN A 589 16.31 -10.56 -18.45
CA GLN A 589 17.04 -9.30 -18.24
C GLN A 589 17.20 -8.44 -19.50
N ILE A 590 17.08 -9.04 -20.69
CA ILE A 590 17.11 -8.33 -21.98
C ILE A 590 15.75 -8.32 -22.69
N ASN A 591 14.66 -8.68 -21.98
CA ASN A 591 13.28 -8.68 -22.48
C ASN A 591 13.07 -9.47 -23.78
N VAL A 592 13.60 -10.70 -23.86
CA VAL A 592 13.29 -11.60 -25.00
C VAL A 592 11.89 -12.20 -24.83
N ASP A 593 10.96 -11.77 -25.69
CA ASP A 593 9.58 -12.23 -25.69
C ASP A 593 9.42 -13.76 -25.84
N CYS A 594 8.45 -14.34 -25.13
CA CYS A 594 8.05 -15.75 -25.26
C CYS A 594 7.75 -16.11 -26.73
N ALA A 595 7.05 -15.19 -27.42
CA ALA A 595 6.69 -15.32 -28.82
C ALA A 595 7.88 -15.20 -29.79
N SER A 596 9.11 -14.97 -29.29
CA SER A 596 10.34 -15.08 -30.09
C SER A 596 10.81 -16.54 -30.22
N CYS A 597 10.48 -17.38 -29.24
CA CYS A 597 10.87 -18.79 -29.19
C CYS A 597 9.69 -19.74 -29.43
N HIS A 598 8.47 -19.34 -29.09
CA HIS A 598 7.27 -20.15 -29.21
C HIS A 598 6.27 -19.55 -30.19
N ASN A 599 5.55 -20.41 -30.91
CA ASN A 599 4.36 -20.01 -31.65
C ASN A 599 3.15 -20.12 -30.69
N PRO A 600 2.46 -19.02 -30.34
CA PRO A 600 1.35 -19.05 -29.38
C PRO A 600 0.15 -19.89 -29.83
N HIS A 601 -0.05 -20.08 -31.14
CA HIS A 601 -1.14 -20.87 -31.68
C HIS A 601 -0.87 -22.37 -31.53
N SER A 602 0.31 -22.85 -31.90
CA SER A 602 0.65 -24.28 -31.80
C SER A 602 1.28 -24.67 -30.46
N GLN A 603 1.72 -23.67 -29.67
CA GLN A 603 2.60 -23.78 -28.50
C GLN A 603 3.97 -24.43 -28.77
N GLN A 604 4.28 -24.72 -30.04
CA GLN A 604 5.56 -25.33 -30.42
C GLN A 604 6.68 -24.29 -30.51
N ILE A 605 7.92 -24.78 -30.42
CA ILE A 605 9.11 -23.94 -30.58
C ILE A 605 9.26 -23.53 -32.05
N MET A 606 9.57 -22.26 -32.29
CA MET A 606 9.82 -21.71 -33.62
C MET A 606 11.27 -21.93 -34.04
N THR A 607 11.46 -22.60 -35.18
CA THR A 607 12.76 -22.75 -35.83
C THR A 607 12.77 -22.05 -37.19
N ILE A 608 13.94 -21.56 -37.61
CA ILE A 608 14.14 -20.89 -38.90
C ILE A 608 15.15 -21.67 -39.73
N GLY A 609 14.79 -22.01 -40.98
CA GLY A 609 15.66 -22.75 -41.90
C GLY A 609 15.98 -24.15 -41.38
N ASP A 610 17.28 -24.49 -41.36
CA ASP A 610 17.78 -25.82 -40.95
C ASP A 610 18.09 -25.91 -39.43
N ASN A 611 17.65 -24.92 -38.64
CA ASN A 611 17.91 -24.90 -37.20
C ASN A 611 17.15 -26.02 -36.47
N LYS A 612 17.83 -26.75 -35.60
CA LYS A 612 17.22 -27.83 -34.81
C LYS A 612 16.52 -27.34 -33.54
N THR A 613 16.92 -26.17 -33.04
CA THR A 613 16.32 -25.51 -31.86
C THR A 613 16.16 -24.00 -32.11
N ALA A 614 15.25 -23.34 -31.38
CA ALA A 614 15.10 -21.87 -31.46
C ALA A 614 16.39 -21.13 -31.05
N CYS A 615 17.20 -21.72 -30.16
CA CYS A 615 18.43 -21.12 -29.65
C CYS A 615 19.42 -20.81 -30.78
N GLU A 616 19.51 -21.68 -31.79
CA GLU A 616 20.43 -21.55 -32.92
C GLU A 616 20.12 -20.33 -33.80
N THR A 617 18.92 -19.75 -33.68
CA THR A 617 18.52 -18.54 -34.40
C THR A 617 19.24 -17.29 -33.88
N CYS A 618 19.60 -17.27 -32.59
CA CYS A 618 20.27 -16.14 -31.93
C CYS A 618 21.71 -16.46 -31.51
N HIS A 619 21.99 -17.70 -31.09
CA HIS A 619 23.30 -18.14 -30.60
C HIS A 619 24.15 -18.81 -31.69
N THR A 620 24.36 -18.12 -32.81
CA THR A 620 25.04 -18.67 -34.00
C THR A 620 26.48 -19.09 -33.73
N ASN A 621 27.21 -18.36 -32.88
CA ASN A 621 28.62 -18.65 -32.58
C ASN A 621 28.80 -19.82 -31.61
N THR A 622 27.82 -20.06 -30.74
CA THR A 622 27.83 -21.18 -29.78
C THR A 622 27.57 -22.51 -30.49
N LYS A 623 26.82 -22.48 -31.60
CA LYS A 623 26.56 -23.63 -32.48
C LYS A 623 27.85 -24.26 -33.01
N GLU A 624 28.80 -23.45 -33.48
CA GLU A 624 30.08 -23.95 -34.02
C GLU A 624 30.95 -24.63 -32.95
N GLY A 625 30.96 -24.10 -31.72
CA GLY A 625 31.75 -24.67 -30.62
C GLY A 625 31.18 -25.96 -30.03
N ILE A 626 29.85 -26.07 -29.92
CA ILE A 626 29.19 -27.25 -29.31
C ILE A 626 29.13 -28.43 -30.29
N GLN A 627 29.09 -28.18 -31.61
CA GLN A 627 29.05 -29.22 -32.64
C GLN A 627 30.23 -30.20 -32.60
N HIS A 628 31.32 -29.85 -31.91
CA HIS A 628 32.50 -30.68 -31.72
C HIS A 628 32.62 -31.27 -30.31
N SER A 629 31.59 -31.14 -29.47
CA SER A 629 31.56 -31.76 -28.14
C SER A 629 31.09 -33.21 -28.19
N THR A 630 31.59 -34.04 -27.28
CA THR A 630 31.15 -35.44 -27.13
C THR A 630 29.66 -35.56 -26.79
N HIS A 631 29.09 -34.57 -26.08
CA HIS A 631 27.66 -34.53 -25.80
C HIS A 631 26.82 -34.29 -27.07
N TRP A 632 27.32 -33.48 -28.01
CA TRP A 632 26.66 -33.28 -29.30
C TRP A 632 26.75 -34.51 -30.20
N GLU A 633 27.91 -35.19 -30.24
CA GLU A 633 28.05 -36.47 -30.95
C GLU A 633 27.12 -37.55 -30.38
N ALA A 634 26.86 -37.51 -29.07
CA ALA A 634 25.87 -38.36 -28.41
C ALA A 634 24.41 -37.97 -28.72
N GLY A 635 24.18 -36.94 -29.53
CA GLY A 635 22.85 -36.51 -29.99
C GLY A 635 22.13 -35.54 -29.05
N LEU A 636 22.79 -35.00 -28.04
CA LEU A 636 22.18 -34.04 -27.12
C LEU A 636 22.04 -32.65 -27.76
N THR A 637 20.97 -31.96 -27.38
CA THR A 637 20.62 -30.61 -27.84
C THR A 637 20.73 -29.60 -26.70
N CYS A 638 20.61 -28.31 -27.01
CA CYS A 638 20.72 -27.23 -26.02
C CYS A 638 19.74 -27.42 -24.84
N VAL A 639 18.52 -27.88 -25.11
CA VAL A 639 17.48 -28.02 -24.08
C VAL A 639 17.72 -29.20 -23.14
N ASP A 640 18.49 -30.20 -23.57
CA ASP A 640 18.85 -31.37 -22.76
C ASP A 640 19.80 -31.02 -21.60
N CYS A 641 20.40 -29.83 -21.65
CA CYS A 641 21.16 -29.25 -20.54
C CYS A 641 20.47 -28.00 -19.98
N HIS A 642 20.14 -27.02 -20.82
CA HIS A 642 19.69 -25.71 -20.34
C HIS A 642 18.26 -25.69 -19.80
N LYS A 643 17.40 -26.64 -20.20
CA LYS A 643 16.04 -26.77 -19.65
C LYS A 643 15.87 -27.99 -18.75
N ASN A 644 16.85 -28.88 -18.71
CA ASN A 644 16.72 -30.20 -18.12
C ASN A 644 17.04 -30.21 -16.61
N THR A 645 16.28 -29.45 -15.83
CA THR A 645 16.42 -29.34 -14.37
C THR A 645 15.23 -29.96 -13.65
N THR A 646 15.35 -30.23 -12.35
CA THR A 646 14.23 -30.55 -11.45
C THR A 646 13.91 -29.43 -10.46
N VAL A 647 14.71 -28.35 -10.49
CA VAL A 647 14.63 -27.27 -9.51
C VAL A 647 13.52 -26.28 -9.89
N ASN A 648 13.24 -26.13 -11.19
CA ASN A 648 12.21 -25.22 -11.70
C ASN A 648 11.66 -25.69 -13.07
N THR A 649 10.95 -24.82 -13.82
CA THR A 649 10.34 -25.14 -15.13
C THR A 649 11.35 -25.28 -16.27
N GLY A 650 12.64 -25.02 -16.02
CA GLY A 650 13.70 -24.99 -17.03
C GLY A 650 13.76 -23.69 -17.83
N HIS A 651 12.94 -22.68 -17.54
CA HIS A 651 12.95 -21.39 -18.23
C HIS A 651 13.93 -20.36 -17.61
N SER A 652 14.73 -20.76 -16.61
CA SER A 652 15.90 -19.97 -16.19
C SER A 652 17.09 -20.14 -17.14
N PHE A 653 17.07 -21.19 -17.97
CA PHE A 653 18.14 -21.59 -18.91
C PHE A 653 19.51 -21.83 -18.25
N MET A 654 19.55 -21.97 -16.93
CA MET A 654 20.77 -22.21 -16.18
C MET A 654 21.02 -23.71 -16.00
N ILE A 655 22.28 -24.11 -16.13
CA ILE A 655 22.69 -25.49 -15.90
C ILE A 655 23.12 -25.63 -14.43
N GLY A 656 22.35 -26.39 -13.67
CA GLY A 656 22.66 -26.79 -12.30
C GLY A 656 23.36 -28.15 -12.24
N SER A 657 23.86 -28.52 -11.05
CA SER A 657 24.44 -29.85 -10.82
C SER A 657 23.40 -30.97 -10.98
N ASP A 658 22.13 -30.68 -10.70
CA ASP A 658 20.99 -31.58 -10.89
C ASP A 658 20.82 -32.02 -12.35
N THR A 659 21.10 -31.13 -13.30
CA THR A 659 21.05 -31.42 -14.74
C THR A 659 22.03 -32.56 -15.08
N CYS A 660 23.27 -32.46 -14.59
CA CYS A 660 24.30 -33.46 -14.82
C CYS A 660 23.95 -34.79 -14.15
N LEU A 661 23.41 -34.73 -12.92
CA LEU A 661 23.06 -35.92 -12.15
C LEU A 661 21.97 -36.76 -12.82
N LYS A 662 21.09 -36.18 -13.64
CA LYS A 662 20.08 -36.97 -14.38
C LYS A 662 20.67 -38.04 -15.30
N CYS A 663 21.86 -37.81 -15.83
CA CYS A 663 22.54 -38.76 -16.73
C CYS A 663 23.81 -39.37 -16.11
N HIS A 664 24.43 -38.66 -15.17
CA HIS A 664 25.72 -39.03 -14.58
C HIS A 664 25.65 -39.34 -13.08
N ALA A 665 24.46 -39.49 -12.47
CA ALA A 665 24.32 -39.78 -11.03
C ALA A 665 25.30 -40.84 -10.51
N ASP A 666 25.46 -41.93 -11.25
CA ASP A 666 26.30 -43.06 -10.85
C ASP A 666 27.79 -42.88 -11.19
N THR A 667 28.15 -41.87 -11.99
CA THR A 667 29.48 -41.73 -12.59
C THR A 667 30.19 -40.41 -12.28
N ILE A 668 29.50 -39.40 -11.73
CA ILE A 668 30.06 -38.06 -11.55
C ILE A 668 31.23 -38.02 -10.56
N HIS A 669 31.28 -38.97 -9.61
CA HIS A 669 32.38 -39.15 -8.66
C HIS A 669 33.40 -40.22 -9.09
N THR A 670 33.20 -40.88 -10.23
CA THR A 670 34.07 -41.96 -10.73
C THR A 670 34.78 -41.61 -12.05
N SER A 671 34.77 -40.34 -12.46
CA SER A 671 35.40 -39.81 -13.69
C SER A 671 36.90 -40.15 -13.86
N ASN A 672 37.59 -40.57 -12.79
CA ASN A 672 38.93 -41.15 -12.86
C ASN A 672 39.02 -42.52 -13.54
N LEU A 673 37.90 -43.17 -13.90
CA LEU A 673 37.89 -44.47 -14.56
C LEU A 673 38.14 -44.38 -16.08
N MET A 674 37.74 -43.30 -16.76
CA MET A 674 37.98 -43.12 -18.21
C MET A 674 39.48 -42.90 -18.51
N VAL A 675 40.18 -42.12 -17.67
CA VAL A 675 41.64 -41.96 -17.72
C VAL A 675 42.36 -43.26 -17.34
N LYS A 676 41.82 -44.04 -16.39
CA LYS A 676 42.37 -45.36 -16.03
C LYS A 676 42.09 -46.47 -17.07
N ALA A 677 41.09 -46.31 -17.93
CA ALA A 677 40.70 -47.29 -18.94
C ALA A 677 41.46 -47.14 -20.27
N GLY A 678 42.35 -46.14 -20.40
CA GLY A 678 43.21 -45.99 -21.56
C GLY A 678 42.48 -45.54 -22.85
N VAL A 679 41.35 -44.84 -22.72
CA VAL A 679 40.69 -44.21 -23.86
C VAL A 679 41.49 -42.98 -24.27
N ASP A 680 42.00 -42.99 -25.49
CA ASP A 680 42.77 -41.91 -26.10
C ASP A 680 41.84 -40.72 -26.42
N VAL A 681 41.77 -39.76 -25.51
CA VAL A 681 41.23 -38.43 -25.78
C VAL A 681 42.38 -37.60 -26.34
N GLY A 682 42.40 -37.46 -27.67
CA GLY A 682 43.48 -36.84 -28.43
C GLY A 682 44.01 -35.56 -27.77
N GLN A 683 45.30 -35.57 -27.48
CA GLN A 683 46.01 -34.41 -26.94
C GLN A 683 46.23 -33.36 -28.04
N GLU A 684 45.77 -32.13 -27.82
CA GLU A 684 46.42 -30.98 -28.46
C GLU A 684 47.84 -30.80 -27.91
N PRO A 685 48.81 -30.35 -28.73
CA PRO A 685 50.22 -30.33 -28.34
C PRO A 685 50.50 -29.33 -27.22
N ALA A 686 51.14 -29.83 -26.16
CA ALA A 686 51.64 -29.06 -25.04
C ALA A 686 52.82 -28.15 -25.46
N ALA A 687 52.77 -26.87 -25.09
CA ALA A 687 53.91 -25.97 -25.18
C ALA A 687 54.86 -26.19 -23.98
N GLU A 688 56.16 -26.26 -24.25
CA GLU A 688 57.24 -26.58 -23.29
C GLU A 688 57.33 -25.60 -22.11
N THR A 689 57.39 -26.14 -20.89
CA THR A 689 57.77 -25.43 -19.66
C THR A 689 59.21 -25.77 -19.27
N ALA A 690 60.04 -24.77 -19.02
CA ALA A 690 61.39 -24.93 -18.44
C ALA A 690 61.32 -25.22 -16.92
N PRO A 691 62.33 -25.91 -16.33
CA PRO A 691 62.18 -26.61 -15.05
C PRO A 691 62.32 -25.71 -13.82
N ALA A 692 61.59 -26.10 -12.78
CA ALA A 692 61.50 -25.44 -11.49
C ALA A 692 62.72 -25.74 -10.60
N GLU A 693 63.12 -24.74 -9.81
CA GLU A 693 64.01 -24.90 -8.66
C GLU A 693 63.26 -24.53 -7.37
N GLU A 694 63.72 -25.12 -6.28
CA GLU A 694 62.93 -25.62 -5.15
C GLU A 694 62.38 -24.55 -4.18
N ILE A 695 61.23 -24.89 -3.60
CA ILE A 695 60.33 -24.05 -2.81
C ILE A 695 60.78 -24.03 -1.34
N GLU A 696 60.79 -22.85 -0.73
CA GLU A 696 60.44 -22.73 0.69
C GLU A 696 59.19 -21.83 0.86
N PRO A 697 58.34 -22.13 1.85
CA PRO A 697 56.91 -21.82 1.76
C PRO A 697 56.54 -20.60 2.58
N ILE A 698 55.76 -19.66 2.02
CA ILE A 698 54.88 -18.77 2.82
C ILE A 698 53.59 -18.46 2.04
N GLU A 699 52.55 -18.23 2.83
CA GLU A 699 51.09 -18.29 2.68
C GLU A 699 50.40 -17.43 1.61
N GLU A 700 49.35 -18.07 1.06
CA GLU A 700 48.00 -17.62 0.66
C GLU A 700 47.71 -16.13 0.39
N GLU A 701 47.48 -15.76 -0.89
CA GLU A 701 46.47 -14.75 -1.25
C GLU A 701 45.98 -14.82 -2.72
N ALA A 702 44.84 -14.17 -2.93
CA ALA A 702 43.87 -14.29 -4.01
C ALA A 702 44.27 -13.74 -5.41
N ARG A 703 43.49 -14.16 -6.42
CA ARG A 703 43.57 -13.80 -7.84
C ARG A 703 43.48 -12.29 -8.09
N GLY A 704 44.52 -11.71 -8.70
CA GLY A 704 44.52 -10.36 -9.30
C GLY A 704 44.36 -10.39 -10.82
N GLY A 705 43.45 -9.57 -11.34
CA GLY A 705 43.38 -9.17 -12.75
C GLY A 705 44.30 -7.98 -13.04
N ALA A 706 44.71 -7.84 -14.31
CA ALA A 706 45.65 -6.83 -14.78
C ALA A 706 45.18 -5.38 -14.52
N GLY A 707 45.90 -4.68 -13.65
CA GLY A 707 45.86 -3.23 -13.49
C GLY A 707 47.23 -2.63 -13.81
N ILE A 708 47.26 -1.58 -14.61
CA ILE A 708 48.44 -0.74 -14.85
C ILE A 708 48.85 -0.13 -13.50
N ALA A 709 50.03 -0.50 -12.99
CA ALA A 709 50.58 0.03 -11.75
C ALA A 709 50.99 1.51 -11.91
N GLN A 710 50.06 2.42 -11.63
CA GLN A 710 50.39 3.81 -11.31
C GLN A 710 50.84 3.85 -9.84
N PRO A 711 51.96 4.51 -9.51
CA PRO A 711 52.44 4.53 -8.14
C PRO A 711 51.47 5.31 -7.25
N THR A 712 51.07 4.75 -6.11
CA THR A 712 50.00 5.24 -5.23
C THR A 712 50.14 6.69 -4.75
N TRP A 713 51.35 7.25 -4.79
CA TRP A 713 51.57 8.68 -4.52
C TRP A 713 50.95 9.62 -5.57
N SER A 714 50.73 9.13 -6.81
CA SER A 714 50.10 9.90 -7.88
C SER A 714 48.62 10.20 -7.59
N LEU A 715 47.89 9.28 -6.97
CA LEU A 715 46.50 9.49 -6.53
C LEU A 715 46.42 10.45 -5.33
N LEU A 716 47.43 10.45 -4.46
CA LEU A 716 47.56 11.41 -3.35
C LEU A 716 47.81 12.83 -3.86
N LEU A 717 48.63 13.00 -4.91
CA LEU A 717 48.86 14.31 -5.53
C LEU A 717 47.64 14.80 -6.33
N VAL A 718 46.94 13.90 -7.03
CA VAL A 718 45.69 14.24 -7.72
C VAL A 718 44.59 14.59 -6.71
N GLY A 719 44.48 13.87 -5.60
CA GLY A 719 43.55 14.16 -4.52
C GLY A 719 43.86 15.49 -3.81
N LEU A 720 45.14 15.81 -3.56
CA LEU A 720 45.54 17.11 -3.01
C LEU A 720 45.30 18.25 -4.01
N ALA A 721 45.56 18.05 -5.30
CA ALA A 721 45.30 19.06 -6.33
C ALA A 721 43.80 19.32 -6.53
N LEU A 722 42.97 18.27 -6.51
CA LEU A 722 41.52 18.38 -6.57
C LEU A 722 40.94 18.99 -5.29
N GLY A 723 41.47 18.64 -4.12
CA GLY A 723 41.06 19.22 -2.83
C GLY A 723 41.38 20.71 -2.72
N VAL A 724 42.58 21.13 -3.15
CA VAL A 724 42.96 22.55 -3.21
C VAL A 724 42.16 23.30 -4.28
N GLY A 725 41.89 22.67 -5.43
CA GLY A 725 41.07 23.24 -6.51
C GLY A 725 39.62 23.48 -6.08
N VAL A 726 39.00 22.50 -5.42
CA VAL A 726 37.64 22.61 -4.87
C VAL A 726 37.59 23.62 -3.72
N HIS A 727 38.58 23.63 -2.83
CA HIS A 727 38.65 24.64 -1.76
C HIS A 727 38.86 26.07 -2.30
N TRP A 728 39.67 26.25 -3.35
CA TRP A 728 39.86 27.54 -4.03
C TRP A 728 38.59 27.99 -4.78
N LEU A 729 37.87 27.07 -5.44
CA LEU A 729 36.59 27.37 -6.10
C LEU A 729 35.48 27.74 -5.12
N LEU A 730 35.43 27.07 -3.97
CA LEU A 730 34.42 27.34 -2.92
C LEU A 730 34.76 28.60 -2.11
N SER A 731 36.04 28.93 -1.92
CA SER A 731 36.45 30.17 -1.23
C SER A 731 36.37 31.42 -2.10
N THR A 732 36.56 31.31 -3.43
CA THR A 732 36.43 32.44 -4.35
C THR A 732 34.98 32.76 -4.72
N ARG A 733 34.07 31.77 -4.73
CA ARG A 733 32.61 32.03 -4.83
C ARG A 733 32.04 32.76 -3.61
N ARG A 734 32.61 32.53 -2.42
CA ARG A 734 32.18 33.22 -1.19
C ARG A 734 32.57 34.70 -1.17
N LEU A 735 33.57 35.11 -1.94
CA LEU A 735 34.01 36.51 -2.08
C LEU A 735 33.29 37.26 -3.21
N SER A 736 32.69 36.57 -4.19
CA SER A 736 31.87 37.22 -5.23
C SER A 736 30.46 37.54 -4.73
N ASP A 737 29.88 36.69 -3.89
CA ASP A 737 28.53 36.92 -3.35
C ASP A 737 28.52 38.05 -2.29
N GLU A 738 29.61 38.27 -1.56
CA GLU A 738 29.74 39.41 -0.62
C GLU A 738 29.96 40.77 -1.32
N GLN A 739 30.35 40.79 -2.60
CA GLN A 739 30.46 42.05 -3.38
C GLN A 739 29.20 42.41 -4.17
N GLU A 740 28.34 41.45 -4.55
CA GLU A 740 27.06 41.74 -5.21
C GLU A 740 25.95 42.16 -4.22
N ASP A 741 25.98 41.70 -2.97
CA ASP A 741 24.99 42.10 -1.95
C ASP A 741 25.28 43.49 -1.33
N GLY A 742 26.53 43.94 -1.43
CA GLY A 742 26.94 45.29 -1.02
C GLY A 742 26.54 46.40 -1.99
N GLN A 743 26.17 46.07 -3.23
CA GLN A 743 25.83 47.05 -4.26
C GLN A 743 24.31 47.16 -4.55
N LYS A 744 23.52 46.15 -4.15
CA LYS A 744 22.04 46.19 -4.21
C LYS A 744 21.36 46.87 -3.02
N SER A 745 22.09 47.12 -1.93
CA SER A 745 21.59 47.83 -0.74
C SER A 745 21.75 49.35 -0.79
N GLU A 746 22.47 49.91 -1.78
CA GLU A 746 22.56 51.37 -2.00
C GLU A 746 21.63 51.90 -3.11
N GLU A 747 21.16 51.08 -4.06
CA GLU A 747 20.23 51.53 -5.12
C GLU A 747 18.73 51.44 -4.76
N SER A 748 18.36 50.83 -3.63
CA SER A 748 16.96 50.73 -3.20
C SER A 748 16.51 51.83 -2.23
N ASN A 749 17.38 52.82 -1.94
CA ASN A 749 17.11 53.91 -0.99
C ASN A 749 16.93 55.29 -1.64
N GLU A 750 16.91 55.39 -2.98
CA GLU A 750 16.75 56.66 -3.71
C GLU A 750 15.44 56.79 -4.53
N GLU A 751 14.52 55.81 -4.42
CA GLU A 751 13.23 55.82 -5.14
C GLU A 751 12.01 55.82 -4.20
N SER A 752 12.13 56.43 -3.00
CA SER A 752 10.98 56.77 -2.12
C SER A 752 10.93 58.25 -1.69
N GLN A 753 11.64 59.14 -2.40
CA GLN A 753 11.41 60.58 -2.33
C GLN A 753 11.27 61.20 -3.72
N LYS A 754 10.08 61.07 -4.30
CA LYS A 754 9.46 62.08 -5.17
C LYS A 754 7.97 61.83 -5.35
#